data_AF-A0A5N6GIN3-F1
#
_entry.id   AF-A0A5N6GIN3-F1
#
_cell.length_a   1.000
_cell.length_b   1.000
_cell.length_c   1.000
_cell.angle_alpha   90.00
_cell.angle_beta   90.00
_cell.angle_gamma   90.00
#
_symmetry.space_group_name_H-M   'P 1'
#
loop_
_entity.id
_entity.type
_entity.pdbx_description
1 polymer ?
#
loop_
_entity_poly.entity_id
_entity_poly.type
_entity_poly.pdbx_seq_one_letter_code
_entity_poly.pdbx_strand_id
1 'polypeptide(L)'
;MWQKVFGHSQNKPMGMSQYTYRPLAKGTTKIRLLRLLPHENKAARVECELIEYTLTDSVGQHPYEALSYVWGRGGGPQSILIDGRAFRVTQNLHSVLLRLRNHSVVRLLWIDAICINQKDDREKSHQIQLMRKIYGEAWRVIVWLGEEADQSSEALEAIRKAAEDASVDDLPKSYSRDSPDREKHLPSSLALVQRPWFQRIWVLQEVALARDIIVMCGPVEMNGYAFISGLQSLEVLRTAHPKLQGLVQSAYYLIKDAVFRPSYRFNTRGTLSIGELIDMYHTRHASCLHDKVYALLGMCSDDPNTDALRPNYQLPWNKVFERVIKHIISPDISVKTWPDREAAIIRGRGYMLGIIKSVAMPGSRYDRQEVKVLFRDTVEALYLYMTSGVQWLLQTPAEPIRAGDIVCLLQGASAPTIVRISDSGLRIVMSSVVPRHKAIHDTSGWVPEGLPSEASVLHDLVLQWDWAPTLDGLQEKDRATVSRERHNSQTSIWKSHHEDGLHNPFVLHDILTIAIPSRYNVQTSDVCGIGGAPDGASAMKALLDQAGYILPITEDIVRRAADHQDLGTELLKILFEHKGNALPVTEQVVRAAAGNPEGYFVMTLLFKQKGDSLPITEEVVKAAVGNTGYGGSIWEIIFKEKGDALVITESIVEAAAGNRKEGASIMRYLFKLKKSLPITEAVLIAAATNPGPDAASSILRIILENSGGKLPLTEGVIKAVAANSSRIRASILLQLMTQKGDEQQHRALDLSTMQRLFQNLTESI
;
A
#
# COMPACT_ATOMS: atom_id res chain seq x y z
N MET A 1 8.56 16.25 49.00
CA MET A 1 8.72 16.20 50.47
C MET A 1 9.24 14.81 50.88
N TRP A 2 10.50 14.47 50.59
CA TRP A 2 11.25 13.36 51.21
C TRP A 2 12.75 13.62 50.98
N GLN A 3 13.33 14.45 51.84
CA GLN A 3 14.77 14.64 52.03
C GLN A 3 14.96 14.94 53.50
N LYS A 4 15.43 13.96 54.28
CA LYS A 4 16.18 14.13 55.53
C LYS A 4 16.54 12.74 56.06
N VAL A 5 17.67 12.67 56.77
CA VAL A 5 18.32 11.47 57.33
C VAL A 5 19.00 10.66 56.21
N PHE A 6 20.28 10.79 55.89
CA PHE A 6 21.47 10.71 56.75
C PHE A 6 22.60 11.60 56.21
N GLY A 7 23.26 12.35 57.11
CA GLY A 7 24.53 12.99 56.83
C GLY A 7 25.68 12.07 57.23
N HIS A 8 26.64 11.87 56.33
CA HIS A 8 28.02 11.50 56.66
C HIS A 8 28.95 12.38 55.82
N SER A 9 29.94 12.94 56.52
CA SER A 9 30.91 13.95 56.11
C SER A 9 31.54 13.69 54.74
N GLN A 10 31.19 14.50 53.73
CA GLN A 10 32.01 14.67 52.54
C GLN A 10 32.93 15.88 52.74
N ASN A 11 34.24 15.64 52.64
CA ASN A 11 35.23 16.67 52.34
C ASN A 11 34.71 17.48 51.13
N LYS A 12 34.32 18.74 51.35
CA LYS A 12 34.03 19.70 50.29
C LYS A 12 35.30 19.88 49.45
N PRO A 13 35.35 19.51 48.17
CA PRO A 13 36.30 20.13 47.27
C PRO A 13 35.89 21.60 47.15
N MET A 14 36.84 22.52 47.24
CA MET A 14 36.61 23.96 47.04
C MET A 14 35.72 24.17 45.81
N GLY A 15 34.58 24.84 46.02
CA GLY A 15 33.48 24.88 45.05
C GLY A 15 33.89 25.59 43.76
N MET A 16 34.24 24.83 42.73
CA MET A 16 34.29 25.35 41.37
C MET A 16 32.87 25.83 41.00
N SER A 17 32.76 27.11 40.63
CA SER A 17 31.49 27.66 40.16
C SER A 17 30.96 26.86 38.95
N GLN A 18 29.66 26.60 38.92
CA GLN A 18 29.03 25.91 37.80
C GLN A 18 28.96 26.83 36.58
N TYR A 19 29.17 26.27 35.39
CA TYR A 19 29.04 27.03 34.14
C TYR A 19 27.61 27.55 33.96
N THR A 20 27.49 28.79 33.46
CA THR A 20 26.22 29.46 33.17
C THR A 20 26.25 30.00 31.75
N TYR A 21 25.23 29.68 30.95
CA TYR A 21 25.14 30.11 29.57
C TYR A 21 24.94 31.63 29.45
N ARG A 22 25.64 32.24 28.49
CA ARG A 22 25.31 33.59 28.00
C ARG A 22 24.20 33.48 26.96
N PRO A 23 23.10 34.24 27.05
CA PRO A 23 22.01 34.16 26.07
C PRO A 23 22.49 34.49 24.65
N LEU A 24 22.06 33.70 23.66
CA LEU A 24 22.26 34.05 22.26
C LEU A 24 21.26 35.14 21.85
N ALA A 25 21.68 36.04 20.96
CA ALA A 25 20.80 37.09 20.43
C ALA A 25 19.62 36.46 19.67
N LYS A 26 18.38 36.86 20.03
CA LYS A 26 17.15 36.33 19.43
C LYS A 26 17.09 36.61 17.93
N GLY A 27 16.59 35.64 17.15
CA GLY A 27 16.38 35.80 15.71
C GLY A 27 17.66 35.82 14.87
N THR A 28 18.81 35.48 15.45
CA THR A 28 20.09 35.44 14.73
C THR A 28 20.46 34.01 14.29
N THR A 29 21.32 33.89 13.29
CA THR A 29 21.96 32.63 12.88
C THR A 29 23.16 32.26 13.76
N LYS A 30 23.23 32.83 14.97
CA LYS A 30 24.30 32.56 15.93
C LYS A 30 24.11 31.19 16.58
N ILE A 31 25.21 30.47 16.66
CA ILE A 31 25.37 29.20 17.37
C ILE A 31 26.52 29.32 18.36
N ARG A 32 26.69 28.32 19.22
CA ARG A 32 27.91 28.17 20.02
C ARG A 32 28.76 27.04 19.45
N LEU A 33 30.07 27.20 19.45
CA LEU A 33 31.03 26.16 19.14
C LEU A 33 31.89 25.86 20.36
N LEU A 34 32.18 24.60 20.57
CA LEU A 34 33.07 24.11 21.61
C LEU A 34 34.49 24.06 21.06
N ARG A 35 35.39 24.88 21.61
CA ARG A 35 36.83 24.72 21.43
C ARG A 35 37.32 23.68 22.41
N LEU A 36 37.65 22.48 21.93
CA LEU A 36 38.27 21.43 22.74
C LEU A 36 39.77 21.68 22.80
N LEU A 37 40.29 21.96 24.00
CA LEU A 37 41.70 22.31 24.18
C LEU A 37 42.59 21.06 24.16
N PRO A 38 43.78 21.16 23.54
CA PRO A 38 44.72 20.06 23.50
C PRO A 38 45.36 19.79 24.87
N HIS A 39 45.84 18.56 25.05
CA HIS A 39 46.62 18.21 26.25
C HIS A 39 47.55 17.02 25.95
N GLU A 40 48.80 17.07 26.41
CA GLU A 40 49.79 16.00 26.19
C GLU A 40 49.34 14.67 26.84
N ASN A 41 48.92 14.73 28.11
CA ASN A 41 48.38 13.58 28.82
C ASN A 41 46.91 13.31 28.43
N LYS A 42 46.66 12.15 27.78
CA LYS A 42 45.30 11.70 27.40
C LYS A 42 44.35 11.50 28.58
N ALA A 43 44.86 11.24 29.78
CA ALA A 43 44.06 11.06 31.00
C ALA A 43 43.78 12.37 31.75
N ALA A 44 44.37 13.49 31.33
CA ALA A 44 44.11 14.78 31.95
C ALA A 44 42.65 15.19 31.80
N ARG A 45 42.16 16.03 32.70
CA ARG A 45 40.78 16.53 32.65
C ARG A 45 40.50 17.24 31.31
N VAL A 46 39.29 17.07 30.78
CA VAL A 46 38.87 17.74 29.55
C VAL A 46 38.60 19.22 29.83
N GLU A 47 39.29 20.08 29.11
CA GLU A 47 39.14 21.53 29.15
C GLU A 47 38.66 22.07 27.80
N CYS A 48 37.68 22.96 27.86
CA CYS A 48 37.05 23.54 26.69
C CYS A 48 36.77 25.03 26.88
N GLU A 49 36.54 25.72 25.78
CA GLU A 49 35.96 27.06 25.74
C GLU A 49 34.71 27.06 24.88
N LEU A 50 33.73 27.91 25.21
CA LEU A 50 32.50 28.03 24.43
C LEU A 50 32.46 29.40 23.73
N ILE A 51 32.55 29.40 22.40
CA ILE A 51 32.60 30.61 21.59
C ILE A 51 31.30 30.82 20.80
N GLU A 52 30.90 32.07 20.62
CA GLU A 52 29.82 32.40 19.69
C GLU A 52 30.32 32.37 18.26
N TYR A 53 29.54 31.76 17.37
CA TYR A 53 29.82 31.67 15.95
C TYR A 53 28.57 32.07 15.16
N THR A 54 28.74 32.83 14.09
CA THR A 54 27.62 33.22 13.21
C THR A 54 27.67 32.37 11.95
N LEU A 55 26.59 31.63 11.68
CA LEU A 55 26.43 30.95 10.40
C LEU A 55 26.16 32.02 9.33
N THR A 56 27.18 32.30 8.52
CA THR A 56 27.10 33.21 7.37
C THR A 56 26.81 32.40 6.11
N ASP A 57 26.00 32.93 5.20
CA ASP A 57 25.71 32.30 3.90
C ASP A 57 26.91 32.45 2.92
N SER A 58 28.11 32.13 3.38
CA SER A 58 29.37 32.18 2.63
C SER A 58 29.58 30.89 1.84
N VAL A 59 30.19 31.00 0.65
CA VAL A 59 30.54 29.85 -0.18
C VAL A 59 31.66 29.05 0.49
N GLY A 60 31.32 27.94 1.15
CA GLY A 60 32.28 27.00 1.73
C GLY A 60 31.74 26.23 2.93
N GLN A 61 32.48 25.23 3.40
CA GLN A 61 32.20 24.58 4.70
C GLN A 61 32.73 25.46 5.84
N HIS A 62 31.99 25.50 6.93
CA HIS A 62 32.43 26.11 8.17
C HIS A 62 33.49 25.24 8.85
N PRO A 63 34.47 25.84 9.56
CA PRO A 63 35.69 25.15 10.03
C PRO A 63 35.48 24.27 11.28
N TYR A 64 34.24 23.85 11.56
CA TYR A 64 33.92 23.00 12.72
C TYR A 64 33.43 21.63 12.30
N GLU A 65 33.63 20.65 13.17
CA GLU A 65 33.08 19.30 13.04
C GLU A 65 31.82 19.19 13.91
N ALA A 66 30.78 18.52 13.42
CA ALA A 66 29.56 18.28 14.19
C ALA A 66 29.54 16.83 14.72
N LEU A 67 29.14 16.65 15.98
CA LEU A 67 29.06 15.33 16.59
C LEU A 67 27.64 14.74 16.46
N SER A 68 27.56 13.51 15.97
CA SER A 68 26.36 12.67 15.96
C SER A 68 26.55 11.51 16.91
N TYR A 69 25.84 11.51 18.04
CA TYR A 69 26.07 10.52 19.11
C TYR A 69 24.82 10.26 19.96
N VAL A 70 24.87 9.16 20.73
CA VAL A 70 23.82 8.84 21.71
C VAL A 70 24.17 9.48 23.04
N TRP A 71 23.27 10.27 23.63
CA TRP A 71 23.53 10.89 24.94
C TRP A 71 23.86 9.84 26.04
N GLY A 72 23.24 8.66 26.01
CA GLY A 72 23.46 7.56 26.94
C GLY A 72 22.61 7.66 28.22
N ARG A 73 22.28 6.52 28.85
CA ARG A 73 21.46 6.46 30.10
C ARG A 73 22.19 5.84 31.30
N GLY A 74 23.46 5.47 31.16
CA GLY A 74 24.24 4.78 32.19
C GLY A 74 25.50 5.55 32.60
N GLY A 75 25.95 5.31 33.84
CA GLY A 75 27.12 5.97 34.44
C GLY A 75 26.79 7.32 35.08
N GLY A 76 27.44 7.63 36.20
CA GLY A 76 27.33 8.95 36.82
C GLY A 76 27.81 10.07 35.88
N PRO A 77 27.24 11.29 35.95
CA PRO A 77 27.68 12.39 35.11
C PRO A 77 29.16 12.72 35.38
N GLN A 78 29.93 12.88 34.32
CA GLN A 78 31.34 13.29 34.36
C GLN A 78 31.44 14.81 34.33
N SER A 79 32.55 15.36 34.84
CA SER A 79 32.77 16.81 34.86
C SER A 79 33.92 17.25 33.97
N ILE A 80 33.59 18.12 33.01
CA ILE A 80 34.56 18.86 32.19
C ILE A 80 34.67 20.31 32.67
N LEU A 81 35.68 21.05 32.19
CA LEU A 81 35.79 22.49 32.38
C LEU A 81 35.40 23.24 31.11
N ILE A 82 34.49 24.20 31.22
CA ILE A 82 34.15 25.17 30.17
C ILE A 82 34.45 26.56 30.71
N ASP A 83 35.33 27.31 30.06
CA ASP A 83 35.79 28.63 30.49
C ASP A 83 36.24 28.63 31.98
N GLY A 84 36.96 27.58 32.39
CA GLY A 84 37.43 27.36 33.77
C GLY A 84 36.34 26.96 34.78
N ARG A 85 35.09 26.76 34.35
CA ARG A 85 33.95 26.41 35.22
C ARG A 85 33.49 24.97 35.01
N ALA A 86 32.99 24.34 36.07
CA ALA A 86 32.55 22.95 36.00
C ALA A 86 31.25 22.82 35.17
N PHE A 87 31.25 21.91 34.19
CA PHE A 87 30.09 21.50 33.41
C PHE A 87 29.92 19.98 33.48
N ARG A 88 28.67 19.50 33.57
CA ARG A 88 28.36 18.07 33.69
C ARG A 88 27.95 17.50 32.33
N VAL A 89 28.59 16.41 31.93
CA VAL A 89 28.31 15.66 30.70
C VAL A 89 28.03 14.20 31.02
N THR A 90 27.39 13.49 30.08
CA THR A 90 27.20 12.04 30.22
C THR A 90 28.53 11.31 30.04
N GLN A 91 28.62 10.08 30.54
CA GLN A 91 29.81 9.23 30.36
C GLN A 91 30.16 9.06 28.88
N ASN A 92 29.16 8.83 28.02
CA ASN A 92 29.40 8.63 26.59
C ASN A 92 29.97 9.89 25.92
N LEU A 93 29.47 11.08 26.30
CA LEU A 93 30.00 12.34 25.78
C LEU A 93 31.43 12.62 26.29
N HIS A 94 31.71 12.29 27.55
CA HIS A 94 33.07 12.42 28.09
C HIS A 94 34.08 11.53 27.37
N SER A 95 33.70 10.27 27.11
CA SER A 95 34.50 9.30 26.35
C SER A 95 34.89 9.83 24.96
N VAL A 96 33.91 10.30 24.18
CA VAL A 96 34.20 10.81 22.84
C VAL A 96 35.01 12.11 22.88
N LEU A 97 34.79 13.01 23.86
CA LEU A 97 35.64 14.20 24.02
C LEU A 97 37.11 13.85 24.31
N LEU A 98 37.35 12.86 25.18
CA LEU A 98 38.71 12.35 25.42
C LEU A 98 39.33 11.76 24.16
N ARG A 99 38.54 11.04 23.35
CA ARG A 99 38.99 10.42 22.10
C ARG A 99 39.31 11.46 21.03
N LEU A 100 38.49 12.50 20.90
CA LEU A 100 38.67 13.58 19.94
C LEU A 100 39.77 14.56 20.34
N ARG A 101 40.10 14.66 21.64
CA ARG A 101 41.14 15.59 22.11
C ARG A 101 42.50 15.22 21.52
N ASN A 102 43.08 16.16 20.79
CA ASN A 102 44.42 16.06 20.23
C ASN A 102 45.49 16.47 21.26
N HIS A 103 46.75 16.08 21.03
CA HIS A 103 47.86 16.43 21.92
C HIS A 103 48.28 17.91 21.88
N SER A 104 48.05 18.60 20.75
CA SER A 104 48.67 19.90 20.46
C SER A 104 47.77 20.84 19.65
N VAL A 105 46.73 20.32 18.99
CA VAL A 105 45.84 21.11 18.13
C VAL A 105 44.45 21.26 18.76
N VAL A 106 43.95 22.49 18.80
CA VAL A 106 42.57 22.77 19.22
C VAL A 106 41.59 22.22 18.18
N ARG A 107 40.52 21.57 18.63
CA ARG A 107 39.42 21.16 17.74
C ARG A 107 38.18 22.02 17.96
N LEU A 108 37.50 22.39 16.88
CA LEU A 108 36.23 23.10 16.89
C LEU A 108 35.09 22.12 16.68
N LEU A 109 34.23 21.97 17.69
CA LEU A 109 33.15 21.00 17.68
C LEU A 109 31.80 21.69 17.88
N TRP A 110 30.78 21.22 17.17
CA TRP A 110 29.39 21.47 17.54
C TRP A 110 28.78 20.21 18.16
N ILE A 111 28.31 20.33 19.39
CA ILE A 111 27.73 19.23 20.17
C ILE A 111 26.44 19.75 20.80
N ASP A 112 25.29 19.22 20.38
CA ASP A 112 23.95 19.65 20.81
C ASP A 112 23.81 19.80 22.34
N ALA A 113 24.28 18.83 23.11
CA ALA A 113 24.16 18.80 24.57
C ALA A 113 24.99 19.88 25.28
N ILE A 114 25.97 20.49 24.61
CA ILE A 114 26.83 21.54 25.18
C ILE A 114 26.56 22.90 24.51
N CYS A 115 26.45 22.94 23.18
CA CYS A 115 26.31 24.17 22.41
C CYS A 115 24.93 24.81 22.55
N ILE A 116 23.90 24.01 22.84
CA ILE A 116 22.53 24.46 23.10
C ILE A 116 22.28 24.49 24.61
N ASN A 117 21.70 25.57 25.11
CA ASN A 117 21.18 25.61 26.47
C ASN A 117 19.93 24.73 26.59
N GLN A 118 20.14 23.46 26.95
CA GLN A 118 19.07 22.45 27.06
C GLN A 118 17.98 22.77 28.11
N LYS A 119 18.16 23.82 28.92
CA LYS A 119 17.17 24.29 29.91
C LYS A 119 16.29 25.44 29.40
N ASP A 120 16.57 25.98 28.22
CA ASP A 120 15.77 27.04 27.60
C ASP A 120 15.07 26.49 26.34
N ASP A 121 13.80 26.16 26.48
CA ASP A 121 12.99 25.61 25.37
C ASP A 121 12.89 26.56 24.17
N ARG A 122 12.98 27.88 24.40
CA ARG A 122 12.94 28.87 23.31
C ARG A 122 14.26 28.85 22.54
N GLU A 123 15.39 28.81 23.24
CA GLU A 123 16.70 28.65 22.61
C GLU A 123 16.77 27.31 21.87
N LYS A 124 16.35 26.22 22.52
CA LYS A 124 16.32 24.87 21.92
C LYS A 124 15.51 24.83 20.64
N SER A 125 14.28 25.37 20.67
CA SER A 125 13.40 25.42 19.49
C SER A 125 14.02 26.22 18.34
N HIS A 126 14.67 27.34 18.63
CA HIS A 126 15.37 28.16 17.64
C HIS A 126 16.60 27.44 17.06
N GLN A 127 17.42 26.81 17.90
CA GLN A 127 18.63 26.09 17.44
C GLN A 127 18.27 24.85 16.60
N ILE A 128 17.16 24.17 16.88
CA ILE A 128 16.67 23.04 16.07
C ILE A 128 16.35 23.48 14.64
N GLN A 129 15.78 24.68 14.45
CA GLN A 129 15.57 25.23 13.11
C GLN A 129 16.89 25.48 12.37
N LEU A 130 17.98 25.73 13.09
CA LEU A 130 19.32 25.92 12.53
C LEU A 130 20.07 24.60 12.28
N MET A 131 19.65 23.47 12.87
CA MET A 131 20.35 22.18 12.72
C MET A 131 20.55 21.78 11.27
N ARG A 132 19.66 22.22 10.36
CA ARG A 132 19.82 22.02 8.93
C ARG A 132 21.14 22.60 8.40
N LYS A 133 21.37 23.88 8.69
CA LYS A 133 22.60 24.59 8.32
C LYS A 133 23.78 24.04 9.11
N ILE A 134 23.61 23.76 10.40
CA ILE A 134 24.71 23.30 11.27
C ILE A 134 25.34 22.00 10.74
N TYR A 135 24.54 20.96 10.49
CA TYR A 135 25.08 19.70 9.99
C TYR A 135 25.43 19.75 8.50
N GLY A 136 24.69 20.52 7.69
CA GLY A 136 24.91 20.64 6.25
C GLY A 136 26.15 21.44 5.86
N GLU A 137 26.57 22.37 6.72
CA GLU A 137 27.69 23.29 6.47
C GLU A 137 28.91 22.99 7.35
N ALA A 138 28.83 21.99 8.24
CA ALA A 138 30.00 21.49 8.96
C ALA A 138 31.08 20.98 8.00
N TRP A 139 32.35 21.10 8.41
CA TRP A 139 33.47 20.48 7.71
C TRP A 139 33.27 18.96 7.57
N ARG A 140 32.80 18.34 8.65
CA ARG A 140 32.56 16.90 8.77
C ARG A 140 31.54 16.63 9.87
N VAL A 141 30.81 15.52 9.73
CA VAL A 141 30.01 14.93 10.80
C VAL A 141 30.69 13.66 11.33
N ILE A 142 30.91 13.63 12.64
CA ILE A 142 31.51 12.49 13.34
C ILE A 142 30.38 11.66 13.95
N VAL A 143 30.19 10.45 13.45
CA VAL A 143 29.25 9.46 14.00
C VAL A 143 29.97 8.65 15.07
N TRP A 144 29.60 8.83 16.33
CA TRP A 144 30.16 8.08 17.46
C TRP A 144 29.24 6.93 17.88
N LEU A 145 29.69 5.70 17.67
CA LEU A 145 28.97 4.47 18.01
C LEU A 145 29.19 4.00 19.45
N GLY A 146 30.05 4.67 20.24
CA GLY A 146 30.41 4.27 21.60
C GLY A 146 31.81 3.68 21.70
N GLU A 147 32.22 3.33 22.91
CA GLU A 147 33.50 2.66 23.18
C GLU A 147 33.56 1.26 22.53
N GLU A 148 34.76 0.69 22.53
CA GLU A 148 35.00 -0.68 22.07
C GLU A 148 34.25 -1.69 22.96
N ALA A 149 33.42 -2.52 22.33
CA ALA A 149 32.63 -3.57 22.96
C ALA A 149 32.11 -4.54 21.89
N ASP A 150 31.73 -5.75 22.27
CA ASP A 150 31.10 -6.75 21.37
C ASP A 150 31.92 -7.01 20.10
N GLN A 151 33.26 -7.05 20.24
CA GLN A 151 34.21 -7.24 19.14
C GLN A 151 34.09 -6.18 18.02
N SER A 152 33.67 -4.95 18.37
CA SER A 152 33.46 -3.87 17.40
C SER A 152 34.67 -3.52 16.54
N SER A 153 35.89 -3.66 17.08
CA SER A 153 37.13 -3.40 16.32
C SER A 153 37.34 -4.45 15.22
N GLU A 154 37.11 -5.73 15.55
CA GLU A 154 37.16 -6.83 14.57
C GLU A 154 36.04 -6.69 13.52
N ALA A 155 34.84 -6.28 13.94
CA ALA A 155 33.73 -6.01 13.04
C ALA A 155 34.05 -4.88 12.05
N LEU A 156 34.60 -3.76 12.55
CA LEU A 156 35.01 -2.65 11.68
C LEU A 156 36.14 -3.05 10.73
N GLU A 157 37.11 -3.83 11.18
CA GLU A 157 38.17 -4.32 10.30
C GLU A 157 37.64 -5.26 9.21
N ALA A 158 36.67 -6.13 9.54
CA ALA A 158 36.00 -6.97 8.55
C ALA A 158 35.19 -6.16 7.54
N ILE A 159 34.45 -5.14 8.01
CA ILE A 159 33.72 -4.19 7.16
C ILE A 159 34.69 -3.46 6.22
N ARG A 160 35.85 -3.01 6.72
CA ARG A 160 36.88 -2.34 5.91
C ARG A 160 37.34 -3.23 4.76
N LYS A 161 37.76 -4.47 5.07
CA LYS A 161 38.22 -5.45 4.07
C LYS A 161 37.14 -5.74 3.03
N ALA A 162 35.90 -5.95 3.48
CA ALA A 162 34.78 -6.21 2.58
C ALA A 162 34.41 -5.02 1.67
N ALA A 163 34.69 -3.79 2.10
CA ALA A 163 34.55 -2.60 1.27
C ALA A 163 35.66 -2.49 0.21
N GLU A 164 36.89 -2.84 0.58
CA GLU A 164 38.04 -2.88 -0.35
C GLU A 164 37.83 -3.92 -1.45
N ASP A 165 37.45 -5.14 -1.09
CA ASP A 165 37.20 -6.22 -2.05
C ASP A 165 36.07 -5.88 -3.04
N ALA A 166 35.05 -5.12 -2.61
CA ALA A 166 33.96 -4.69 -3.46
C ALA A 166 34.34 -3.61 -4.48
N SER A 167 35.44 -2.88 -4.24
CA SER A 167 35.93 -1.84 -5.15
C SER A 167 36.73 -2.38 -6.34
N VAL A 168 37.04 -3.67 -6.36
CA VAL A 168 37.94 -4.31 -7.35
C VAL A 168 37.18 -5.14 -8.42
N ASP A 169 35.89 -5.46 -8.22
CA ASP A 169 35.15 -6.42 -9.07
C ASP A 169 34.09 -5.77 -10.00
N ASP A 170 34.48 -5.52 -11.25
CA ASP A 170 33.59 -5.34 -12.42
C ASP A 170 33.38 -6.68 -13.18
N LEU A 171 33.63 -7.84 -12.55
CA LEU A 171 33.44 -9.17 -13.14
C LEU A 171 32.28 -9.96 -12.50
N PRO A 172 31.56 -10.80 -13.27
CA PRO A 172 30.37 -11.50 -12.78
C PRO A 172 30.75 -12.56 -11.74
N LYS A 173 30.26 -12.38 -10.51
CA LYS A 173 30.50 -13.29 -9.37
C LYS A 173 29.78 -14.63 -9.53
N SER A 174 30.43 -15.60 -10.18
CA SER A 174 30.10 -17.03 -10.02
C SER A 174 31.01 -17.76 -9.04
N TYR A 175 31.97 -17.09 -8.39
CA TYR A 175 32.90 -17.71 -7.45
C TYR A 175 33.18 -16.80 -6.25
N SER A 176 32.35 -16.89 -5.20
CA SER A 176 32.67 -16.52 -3.78
C SER A 176 31.40 -16.32 -2.94
N ARG A 177 30.42 -17.23 -3.07
CA ARG A 177 29.27 -17.26 -2.13
C ARG A 177 29.65 -17.89 -0.78
N ASP A 178 30.75 -18.66 -0.75
CA ASP A 178 31.21 -19.44 0.41
C ASP A 178 32.61 -19.01 0.87
N SER A 179 32.80 -17.74 1.23
CA SER A 179 34.01 -17.34 1.98
C SER A 179 33.76 -17.59 3.48
N PRO A 180 34.53 -18.49 4.13
CA PRO A 180 34.36 -18.79 5.56
C PRO A 180 34.59 -17.57 6.47
N ASP A 181 35.28 -16.54 5.97
CA ASP A 181 35.50 -15.29 6.70
C ASP A 181 34.24 -14.41 6.79
N ARG A 182 33.32 -14.48 5.82
CA ARG A 182 32.06 -13.71 5.87
C ARG A 182 31.14 -14.18 6.99
N GLU A 183 30.94 -15.49 7.12
CA GLU A 183 30.10 -16.06 8.19
C GLU A 183 30.69 -15.79 9.59
N LYS A 184 32.02 -15.82 9.70
CA LYS A 184 32.73 -15.58 10.95
C LYS A 184 32.50 -14.16 11.51
N HIS A 185 32.49 -13.14 10.66
CA HIS A 185 32.42 -11.74 11.08
C HIS A 185 31.00 -11.16 11.10
N LEU A 186 30.00 -11.94 10.68
CA LEU A 186 28.62 -11.50 10.65
C LEU A 186 28.04 -11.19 12.06
N PRO A 187 28.25 -12.01 13.12
CA PRO A 187 27.67 -11.73 14.43
C PRO A 187 28.15 -10.41 15.06
N SER A 188 29.44 -10.10 14.98
CA SER A 188 30.01 -8.86 15.51
C SER A 188 29.59 -7.64 14.67
N SER A 189 29.46 -7.80 13.35
CA SER A 189 28.90 -6.76 12.48
C SER A 189 27.42 -6.49 12.77
N LEU A 190 26.64 -7.53 13.08
CA LEU A 190 25.25 -7.39 13.52
C LEU A 190 25.16 -6.68 14.88
N ALA A 191 25.99 -7.04 15.85
CA ALA A 191 26.05 -6.36 17.16
C ALA A 191 26.38 -4.86 17.02
N LEU A 192 27.28 -4.50 16.08
CA LEU A 192 27.62 -3.11 15.80
C LEU A 192 26.43 -2.29 15.31
N VAL A 193 25.61 -2.83 14.39
CA VAL A 193 24.44 -2.13 13.85
C VAL A 193 23.22 -2.16 14.78
N GLN A 194 23.23 -3.02 15.80
CA GLN A 194 22.25 -3.03 16.89
C GLN A 194 22.45 -1.89 17.90
N ARG A 195 23.60 -1.22 17.87
CA ARG A 195 23.93 -0.15 18.83
C ARG A 195 22.88 0.97 18.81
N PRO A 196 22.61 1.63 19.96
CA PRO A 196 21.49 2.57 20.09
C PRO A 196 21.50 3.77 19.11
N TRP A 197 22.66 4.08 18.50
CA TRP A 197 22.77 5.14 17.50
C TRP A 197 21.83 4.90 16.31
N PHE A 198 21.78 3.68 15.77
CA PHE A 198 20.95 3.34 14.61
C PHE A 198 19.45 3.44 14.88
N GLN A 199 19.06 3.42 16.16
CA GLN A 199 17.67 3.42 16.58
C GLN A 199 17.11 4.82 16.80
N ARG A 200 17.95 5.85 16.99
CA ARG A 200 17.50 7.21 17.28
C ARG A 200 16.93 7.89 16.05
N ILE A 201 15.96 8.79 16.23
CA ILE A 201 15.42 9.58 15.13
C ILE A 201 16.33 10.75 14.72
N TRP A 202 16.94 11.43 15.71
CA TRP A 202 17.83 12.59 15.49
C TRP A 202 18.97 12.31 14.51
N VAL A 203 19.54 11.11 14.54
CA VAL A 203 20.69 10.77 13.69
C VAL A 203 20.38 10.88 12.21
N LEU A 204 19.10 10.73 11.80
CA LEU A 204 18.69 10.81 10.40
C LEU A 204 19.05 12.17 9.81
N GLN A 205 18.60 13.27 10.42
CA GLN A 205 18.90 14.61 9.94
C GLN A 205 20.40 14.90 10.01
N GLU A 206 21.09 14.42 11.05
CA GLU A 206 22.53 14.62 11.25
C GLU A 206 23.35 14.02 10.10
N VAL A 207 23.03 12.80 9.66
CA VAL A 207 23.73 12.16 8.53
C VAL A 207 23.13 12.50 7.17
N ALA A 208 21.85 12.86 7.08
CA ALA A 208 21.19 13.25 5.82
C ALA A 208 21.68 14.59 5.27
N LEU A 209 22.27 15.42 6.12
CA LEU A 209 22.75 16.74 5.74
C LEU A 209 24.27 16.80 5.57
N ALA A 210 24.99 15.92 6.27
CA ALA A 210 26.45 15.86 6.24
C ALA A 210 27.02 15.71 4.82
N ARG A 211 28.10 16.39 4.48
CA ARG A 211 28.81 16.17 3.20
C ARG A 211 29.95 15.16 3.33
N ASP A 212 30.60 15.17 4.49
CA ASP A 212 31.66 14.24 4.86
C ASP A 212 31.30 13.59 6.20
N ILE A 213 31.35 12.26 6.25
CA ILE A 213 30.97 11.47 7.43
C ILE A 213 32.14 10.57 7.80
N ILE A 214 32.53 10.60 9.07
CA ILE A 214 33.40 9.58 9.68
C ILE A 214 32.61 8.83 10.73
N VAL A 215 32.69 7.50 10.69
CA VAL A 215 32.16 6.59 11.70
C VAL A 215 33.29 6.21 12.65
N MET A 216 33.06 6.40 13.94
CA MET A 216 34.00 6.11 15.02
C MET A 216 33.39 5.13 16.02
N CYS A 217 34.17 4.13 16.42
CA CYS A 217 33.82 3.21 17.49
C CYS A 217 35.07 2.85 18.29
N GLY A 218 35.08 3.21 19.58
CA GLY A 218 36.26 3.10 20.42
C GLY A 218 37.46 3.76 19.73
N PRO A 219 38.54 3.01 19.44
CA PRO A 219 39.71 3.58 18.80
C PRO A 219 39.68 3.69 17.29
N VAL A 220 38.75 3.00 16.62
CA VAL A 220 38.74 2.84 15.18
C VAL A 220 37.92 3.94 14.53
N GLU A 221 38.45 4.50 13.45
CA GLU A 221 37.79 5.50 12.60
C GLU A 221 37.69 4.98 11.17
N MET A 222 36.55 5.22 10.51
CA MET A 222 36.28 4.76 9.15
C MET A 222 35.47 5.80 8.38
N ASN A 223 35.77 5.96 7.08
CA ASN A 223 34.94 6.77 6.19
C ASN A 223 33.51 6.19 6.09
N GLY A 224 32.48 7.04 6.14
CA GLY A 224 31.09 6.61 6.12
C GLY A 224 30.68 5.82 4.88
N TYR A 225 31.20 6.17 3.70
CA TYR A 225 30.93 5.43 2.45
C TYR A 225 31.56 4.03 2.49
N ALA A 226 32.80 3.92 2.98
CA ALA A 226 33.47 2.63 3.17
C ALA A 226 32.72 1.75 4.18
N PHE A 227 32.29 2.32 5.31
CA PHE A 227 31.51 1.63 6.33
C PHE A 227 30.23 1.01 5.75
N ILE A 228 29.46 1.80 5.01
CA ILE A 228 28.21 1.38 4.41
C ILE A 228 28.41 0.36 3.27
N SER A 229 29.45 0.54 2.45
CA SER A 229 29.79 -0.40 1.37
C SER A 229 30.20 -1.76 1.94
N GLY A 230 31.00 -1.78 3.01
CA GLY A 230 31.40 -3.02 3.67
C GLY A 230 30.23 -3.76 4.33
N LEU A 231 29.31 -3.04 4.98
CA LEU A 231 28.08 -3.64 5.52
C LEU A 231 27.21 -4.29 4.43
N GLN A 232 27.18 -3.71 3.22
CA GLN A 232 26.49 -4.30 2.07
C GLN A 232 27.18 -5.59 1.62
N SER A 233 28.50 -5.56 1.45
CA SER A 233 29.31 -6.71 1.01
C SER A 233 29.26 -7.90 1.96
N LEU A 234 29.15 -7.64 3.26
CA LEU A 234 28.98 -8.66 4.30
C LEU A 234 27.55 -9.17 4.45
N GLU A 235 26.60 -8.67 3.66
CA GLU A 235 25.17 -9.03 3.72
C GLU A 235 24.53 -8.88 5.12
N VAL A 236 25.07 -7.98 5.95
CA VAL A 236 24.60 -7.75 7.34
C VAL A 236 23.12 -7.38 7.35
N LEU A 237 22.69 -6.59 6.36
CA LEU A 237 21.29 -6.16 6.23
C LEU A 237 20.34 -7.27 5.80
N ARG A 238 20.83 -8.28 5.05
CA ARG A 238 20.01 -9.41 4.60
C ARG A 238 19.73 -10.41 5.73
N THR A 239 20.62 -10.47 6.70
CA THR A 239 20.61 -11.43 7.82
C THR A 239 20.07 -10.83 9.12
N ALA A 240 20.05 -9.50 9.23
CA ALA A 240 19.43 -8.79 10.35
C ALA A 240 17.92 -9.09 10.45
N HIS A 241 17.39 -9.05 11.68
CA HIS A 241 15.95 -9.10 11.92
C HIS A 241 15.25 -7.98 11.13
N PRO A 242 14.08 -8.22 10.48
CA PRO A 242 13.35 -7.22 9.69
C PRO A 242 13.20 -5.81 10.31
N LYS A 243 12.97 -5.71 11.63
CA LYS A 243 12.87 -4.43 12.34
C LYS A 243 14.20 -3.67 12.35
N LEU A 244 15.30 -4.38 12.60
CA LEU A 244 16.64 -3.81 12.57
C LEU A 244 17.05 -3.45 11.15
N GLN A 245 16.69 -4.28 10.17
CA GLN A 245 16.92 -4.03 8.76
C GLN A 245 16.36 -2.66 8.33
N GLY A 246 15.10 -2.33 8.65
CA GLY A 246 14.51 -1.03 8.32
C GLY A 246 15.25 0.16 8.95
N LEU A 247 15.67 0.03 10.21
CA LEU A 247 16.44 1.06 10.92
C LEU A 247 17.80 1.30 10.27
N VAL A 248 18.57 0.24 10.02
CA VAL A 248 19.91 0.37 9.45
C VAL A 248 19.85 0.80 7.99
N GLN A 249 18.89 0.29 7.21
CA GLN A 249 18.68 0.63 5.80
C GLN A 249 18.41 2.12 5.58
N SER A 250 17.68 2.74 6.49
CA SER A 250 17.41 4.17 6.46
C SER A 250 18.69 5.00 6.60
N ALA A 251 19.53 4.66 7.58
CA ALA A 251 20.81 5.34 7.79
C ALA A 251 21.81 5.02 6.67
N TYR A 252 21.78 3.80 6.13
CA TYR A 252 22.60 3.34 5.02
C TYR A 252 22.54 4.30 3.83
N TYR A 253 21.34 4.62 3.33
CA TYR A 253 21.21 5.49 2.15
C TYR A 253 21.63 6.92 2.43
N LEU A 254 21.24 7.44 3.59
CA LEU A 254 21.60 8.80 3.98
C LEU A 254 23.12 8.97 4.12
N ILE A 255 23.84 7.94 4.59
CA ILE A 255 25.31 7.98 4.65
C ILE A 255 25.92 7.77 3.26
N LYS A 256 25.42 6.81 2.47
CA LYS A 256 25.93 6.50 1.12
C LYS A 256 25.85 7.71 0.19
N ASP A 257 24.74 8.43 0.25
CA ASP A 257 24.47 9.56 -0.65
C ASP A 257 25.22 10.84 -0.23
N ALA A 258 25.87 10.85 0.94
CA ALA A 258 26.58 12.03 1.45
C ALA A 258 27.65 12.55 0.48
N VAL A 259 28.41 11.63 -0.16
CA VAL A 259 29.48 11.96 -1.10
C VAL A 259 29.00 12.66 -2.37
N PHE A 260 27.72 12.48 -2.75
CA PHE A 260 27.13 13.08 -3.95
C PHE A 260 26.50 14.45 -3.68
N ARG A 261 26.51 14.94 -2.43
CA ARG A 261 25.89 16.22 -2.07
C ARG A 261 26.75 17.39 -2.59
N PRO A 262 26.15 18.33 -3.33
CA PRO A 262 26.91 19.41 -3.97
C PRO A 262 27.56 20.33 -2.93
N SER A 263 28.85 20.61 -3.11
CA SER A 263 29.59 21.53 -2.24
C SER A 263 29.21 23.00 -2.44
N TYR A 264 28.61 23.35 -3.58
CA TYR A 264 28.29 24.73 -4.00
C TYR A 264 26.81 25.13 -3.81
N ARG A 265 25.92 24.17 -3.53
CA ARG A 265 24.51 24.45 -3.17
C ARG A 265 24.33 24.19 -1.68
N PHE A 266 24.25 25.27 -0.91
CA PHE A 266 24.03 25.23 0.52
C PHE A 266 22.54 25.34 0.81
N ASN A 267 22.10 24.69 1.90
CA ASN A 267 20.76 24.90 2.46
C ASN A 267 19.58 24.64 1.48
N THR A 268 19.72 23.74 0.50
CA THR A 268 18.59 23.32 -0.33
C THR A 268 17.57 22.57 0.54
N ARG A 269 16.28 22.87 0.34
CA ARG A 269 15.19 22.12 0.97
C ARG A 269 15.24 20.66 0.55
N GLY A 270 14.61 19.81 1.36
CA GLY A 270 14.57 18.38 1.10
C GLY A 270 13.69 18.10 -0.11
N THR A 271 13.66 16.84 -0.53
CA THR A 271 12.81 16.38 -1.63
C THR A 271 11.59 15.59 -1.15
N LEU A 272 11.48 15.36 0.16
CA LEU A 272 10.43 14.58 0.80
C LEU A 272 9.59 15.48 1.71
N SER A 273 8.26 15.30 1.63
CA SER A 273 7.33 15.99 2.53
C SER A 273 7.46 15.50 3.97
N ILE A 274 6.91 16.25 4.94
CA ILE A 274 6.93 15.78 6.33
C ILE A 274 6.14 14.48 6.52
N GLY A 275 5.06 14.28 5.74
CA GLY A 275 4.27 13.06 5.77
C GLY A 275 5.07 11.83 5.35
N GLU A 276 5.77 11.91 4.22
CA GLU A 276 6.64 10.83 3.75
C GLU A 276 7.74 10.51 4.76
N LEU A 277 8.39 11.52 5.34
CA LEU A 277 9.45 11.32 6.34
C LEU A 277 8.93 10.65 7.61
N ILE A 278 7.74 11.04 8.08
CA ILE A 278 7.09 10.42 9.24
C ILE A 278 6.72 8.97 8.92
N ASP A 279 6.11 8.72 7.76
CA ASP A 279 5.75 7.37 7.31
C ASP A 279 6.98 6.44 7.29
N MET A 280 8.13 6.95 6.84
CA MET A 280 9.40 6.21 6.79
C MET A 280 10.04 5.98 8.17
N TYR A 281 9.94 6.93 9.10
CA TYR A 281 10.86 6.99 10.25
C TYR A 281 10.22 7.06 11.64
N HIS A 282 8.89 7.11 11.76
CA HIS A 282 8.21 7.25 13.07
C HIS A 282 8.53 6.14 14.07
N THR A 283 8.95 4.95 13.63
CA THR A 283 9.30 3.80 14.50
C THR A 283 10.62 3.97 15.25
N ARG A 284 11.42 4.99 14.90
CA ARG A 284 12.69 5.30 15.59
C ARG A 284 12.47 5.84 16.99
N HIS A 285 13.43 5.60 17.87
CA HIS A 285 13.38 6.08 19.25
C HIS A 285 13.61 7.58 19.36
N ALA A 286 12.81 8.20 20.21
CA ALA A 286 12.90 9.58 20.60
C ALA A 286 12.83 9.67 22.13
N SER A 287 13.61 10.57 22.74
CA SER A 287 13.55 10.80 24.20
C SER A 287 12.31 11.60 24.59
N CYS A 288 11.84 12.46 23.69
CA CYS A 288 10.62 13.25 23.79
C CYS A 288 9.77 13.01 22.54
N LEU A 289 8.45 12.90 22.69
CA LEU A 289 7.57 12.60 21.55
C LEU A 289 7.65 13.66 20.44
N HIS A 290 7.80 14.93 20.79
CA HIS A 290 8.00 16.03 19.83
C HIS A 290 9.13 15.78 18.83
N ASP A 291 10.18 15.10 19.27
CA ASP A 291 11.34 14.82 18.42
C ASP A 291 11.01 13.85 17.28
N LYS A 292 9.89 13.10 17.36
CA LYS A 292 9.38 12.27 16.25
C LYS A 292 9.08 13.10 15.00
N VAL A 293 8.76 14.38 15.18
CA VAL A 293 8.51 15.33 14.09
C VAL A 293 9.71 16.24 13.90
N TYR A 294 10.21 16.86 14.98
CA TYR A 294 11.20 17.92 14.87
C TYR A 294 12.57 17.44 14.35
N ALA A 295 12.92 16.18 14.59
CA ALA A 295 14.14 15.58 14.05
C ALA A 295 14.12 15.35 12.53
N LEU A 296 12.97 15.51 11.88
CA LEU A 296 12.79 15.30 10.43
C LEU A 296 12.77 16.62 9.65
N LEU A 297 12.61 17.77 10.33
CA LEU A 297 12.44 19.07 9.70
C LEU A 297 13.62 19.49 8.83
N GLY A 298 14.84 19.13 9.22
CA GLY A 298 16.03 19.42 8.40
C GLY A 298 16.08 18.63 7.09
N MET A 299 15.31 17.56 6.94
CA MET A 299 15.20 16.78 5.70
C MET A 299 13.92 17.10 4.91
N CYS A 300 13.02 17.88 5.48
CA CYS A 300 11.71 18.16 4.91
C CYS A 300 11.78 19.17 3.75
N SER A 301 10.90 19.00 2.77
CA SER A 301 10.62 19.94 1.66
C SER A 301 9.64 21.06 2.04
N ASP A 302 8.74 20.78 2.99
CA ASP A 302 7.63 21.66 3.36
C ASP A 302 8.13 22.95 3.99
N ASP A 303 7.25 23.96 4.05
CA ASP A 303 7.62 25.25 4.63
C ASP A 303 7.77 25.16 6.16
N PRO A 304 8.99 25.34 6.71
CA PRO A 304 9.24 25.19 8.15
C PRO A 304 8.66 26.35 8.99
N ASN A 305 8.15 27.40 8.33
CA ASN A 305 7.55 28.56 9.00
C ASN A 305 6.07 28.39 9.30
N THR A 306 5.45 27.30 8.83
CA THR A 306 4.07 26.96 9.20
C THR A 306 3.96 26.69 10.70
N ASP A 307 2.81 27.04 11.30
CA ASP A 307 2.55 26.81 12.72
C ASP A 307 2.53 25.32 13.11
N ALA A 308 2.39 24.43 12.13
CA ALA A 308 2.47 22.98 12.31
C ALA A 308 3.90 22.46 12.41
N LEU A 309 4.83 23.05 11.65
CA LEU A 309 6.21 22.57 11.53
C LEU A 309 7.23 23.39 12.32
N ARG A 310 6.82 24.51 12.92
CA ARG A 310 7.66 25.30 13.82
C ARG A 310 7.88 24.57 15.16
N PRO A 311 9.14 24.27 15.55
CA PRO A 311 9.42 23.64 16.85
C PRO A 311 8.89 24.45 18.02
N ASN A 312 8.14 23.80 18.92
CA ASN A 312 7.65 24.41 20.14
C ASN A 312 7.43 23.36 21.24
N TYR A 313 8.43 23.19 22.10
CA TYR A 313 8.37 22.26 23.24
C TYR A 313 7.42 22.71 24.36
N GLN A 314 6.91 23.95 24.31
CA GLN A 314 5.92 24.44 25.28
C GLN A 314 4.51 23.95 24.96
N LEU A 315 4.24 23.52 23.72
CA LEU A 315 2.96 22.93 23.34
C LEU A 315 2.91 21.46 23.78
N PRO A 316 1.79 20.99 24.37
CA PRO A 316 1.58 19.57 24.61
C PRO A 316 1.68 18.75 23.31
N TRP A 317 2.25 17.54 23.40
CA TRP A 317 2.48 16.65 22.25
C TRP A 317 1.21 16.44 21.41
N ASN A 318 0.07 16.18 22.04
CA ASN A 318 -1.19 15.92 21.34
C ASN A 318 -1.61 17.07 20.43
N LYS A 319 -1.29 18.32 20.79
CA LYS A 319 -1.56 19.50 19.97
C LYS A 319 -0.56 19.67 18.83
N VAL A 320 0.71 19.34 19.06
CA VAL A 320 1.69 19.28 17.97
C VAL A 320 1.27 18.21 16.95
N PHE A 321 0.91 17.02 17.43
CA PHE A 321 0.53 15.92 16.56
C PHE A 321 -0.76 16.22 15.77
N GLU A 322 -1.77 16.83 16.41
CA GLU A 322 -2.99 17.29 15.74
C GLU A 322 -2.69 18.26 14.57
N ARG A 323 -1.81 19.24 14.81
CA ARG A 323 -1.41 20.23 13.78
C ARG A 323 -0.67 19.57 12.62
N VAL A 324 0.24 18.65 12.91
CA VAL A 324 1.03 17.94 11.90
C VAL A 324 0.13 17.05 11.04
N ILE A 325 -0.83 16.34 11.63
CA ILE A 325 -1.78 15.51 10.88
C ILE A 325 -2.63 16.37 9.94
N LYS A 326 -3.14 17.51 10.42
CA LYS A 326 -3.91 18.44 9.59
C LYS A 326 -3.08 19.07 8.47
N HIS A 327 -1.79 19.31 8.70
CA HIS A 327 -0.85 19.77 7.68
C HIS A 327 -0.57 18.71 6.61
N ILE A 328 -0.44 17.44 7.01
CA ILE A 328 -0.13 16.33 6.08
C ILE A 328 -1.34 15.94 5.23
N ILE A 329 -2.51 15.81 5.86
CA ILE A 329 -3.70 15.26 5.20
C ILE A 329 -4.58 16.39 4.69
N SER A 330 -5.22 17.15 5.58
CA SER A 330 -6.12 18.26 5.22
C SER A 330 -6.43 19.09 6.46
N PRO A 331 -6.65 20.41 6.36
CA PRO A 331 -7.14 21.21 7.47
C PRO A 331 -8.58 20.85 7.91
N ASP A 332 -9.38 20.26 7.01
CA ASP A 332 -10.83 20.07 7.19
C ASP A 332 -11.21 18.79 7.95
N ILE A 333 -10.26 17.91 8.23
CA ILE A 333 -10.50 16.67 8.99
C ILE A 333 -10.61 16.93 10.50
N SER A 334 -11.38 16.07 11.16
CA SER A 334 -11.42 16.01 12.62
C SER A 334 -10.37 15.02 13.13
N VAL A 335 -9.49 15.48 14.02
CA VAL A 335 -8.38 14.66 14.56
C VAL A 335 -8.49 14.59 16.08
N LYS A 336 -8.46 13.36 16.62
CA LYS A 336 -8.42 13.08 18.06
C LYS A 336 -7.06 12.47 18.40
N THR A 337 -6.33 13.09 19.32
CA THR A 337 -4.99 12.71 19.78
C THR A 337 -4.91 12.67 21.31
N TRP A 338 -3.86 12.04 21.86
CA TRP A 338 -3.66 11.90 23.31
C TRP A 338 -2.28 12.42 23.77
N PRO A 339 -2.15 12.99 24.97
CA PRO A 339 -0.89 13.59 25.45
C PRO A 339 0.27 12.60 25.57
N ASP A 340 -0.03 11.33 25.83
CA ASP A 340 0.90 10.26 26.21
C ASP A 340 0.97 9.13 25.17
N ARG A 341 0.38 9.32 23.98
CA ARG A 341 0.35 8.30 22.91
C ARG A 341 0.78 8.86 21.57
N GLU A 342 1.46 8.03 20.80
CA GLU A 342 1.80 8.27 19.40
C GLU A 342 0.68 7.74 18.48
N ALA A 343 -0.57 8.10 18.80
CA ALA A 343 -1.75 7.60 18.09
C ALA A 343 -2.77 8.70 17.81
N ALA A 344 -3.49 8.56 16.70
CA ALA A 344 -4.57 9.45 16.31
C ALA A 344 -5.74 8.71 15.68
N ILE A 345 -6.95 9.23 15.93
CA ILE A 345 -8.16 8.88 15.15
C ILE A 345 -8.51 10.08 14.28
N ILE A 346 -8.62 9.83 12.99
CA ILE A 346 -8.85 10.82 11.94
C ILE A 346 -10.22 10.55 11.33
N ARG A 347 -11.08 11.56 11.34
CA ARG A 347 -12.43 11.49 10.76
C ARG A 347 -12.54 12.51 9.64
N GLY A 348 -13.03 12.05 8.51
CA GLY A 348 -13.27 12.90 7.35
C GLY A 348 -14.05 12.13 6.29
N ARG A 349 -14.56 12.85 5.31
CA ARG A 349 -15.18 12.20 4.14
C ARG A 349 -14.10 11.84 3.14
N GLY A 350 -14.22 10.70 2.47
CA GLY A 350 -13.25 10.28 1.45
C GLY A 350 -13.78 9.23 0.49
N TYR A 351 -13.00 9.01 -0.56
CA TYR A 351 -13.31 8.09 -1.66
C TYR A 351 -12.39 6.87 -1.62
N MET A 352 -12.93 5.70 -1.93
CA MET A 352 -12.16 4.47 -2.09
C MET A 352 -11.70 4.35 -3.54
N LEU A 353 -10.41 4.61 -3.77
CA LEU A 353 -9.85 4.76 -5.11
C LEU A 353 -9.39 3.44 -5.73
N GLY A 354 -8.79 2.56 -4.92
CA GLY A 354 -8.16 1.36 -5.44
C GLY A 354 -7.61 0.41 -4.37
N ILE A 355 -7.07 -0.72 -4.82
CA ILE A 355 -6.45 -1.75 -3.99
C ILE A 355 -5.03 -2.01 -4.51
N ILE A 356 -4.07 -2.13 -3.60
CA ILE A 356 -2.70 -2.53 -3.94
C ILE A 356 -2.71 -3.99 -4.41
N LYS A 357 -2.31 -4.21 -5.65
CA LYS A 357 -2.25 -5.52 -6.30
C LYS A 357 -0.96 -6.27 -5.95
N SER A 358 0.17 -5.58 -6.04
CA SER A 358 1.48 -6.17 -5.83
C SER A 358 2.49 -5.12 -5.42
N VAL A 359 3.45 -5.53 -4.61
CA VAL A 359 4.58 -4.70 -4.19
C VAL A 359 5.87 -5.45 -4.53
N ALA A 360 6.81 -4.76 -5.17
CA ALA A 360 8.12 -5.29 -5.50
C ALA A 360 9.20 -4.31 -5.03
N MET A 361 10.35 -4.81 -4.57
CA MET A 361 11.48 -3.97 -4.18
C MET A 361 12.44 -3.83 -5.38
N PRO A 362 12.66 -2.62 -5.91
CA PRO A 362 13.54 -2.40 -7.05
C PRO A 362 15.02 -2.56 -6.66
N GLY A 363 15.57 -3.76 -6.88
CA GLY A 363 17.01 -4.02 -6.84
C GLY A 363 17.71 -3.53 -5.55
N SER A 364 18.81 -2.78 -5.70
CA SER A 364 19.66 -2.29 -4.60
C SER A 364 19.17 -1.00 -3.92
N ARG A 365 17.96 -0.51 -4.25
CA ARG A 365 17.33 0.70 -3.67
C ARG A 365 16.11 0.31 -2.80
N TYR A 366 16.39 -0.07 -1.56
CA TYR A 366 15.44 -0.48 -0.53
C TYR A 366 14.66 0.69 0.11
N ASP A 367 15.06 1.95 -0.13
CA ASP A 367 14.31 3.14 0.27
C ASP A 367 13.04 3.33 -0.56
N ARG A 368 12.92 2.61 -1.69
CA ARG A 368 11.77 2.68 -2.57
C ARG A 368 11.17 1.31 -2.80
N GLN A 369 9.91 1.31 -3.19
CA GLN A 369 9.14 0.14 -3.55
C GLN A 369 8.27 0.45 -4.77
N GLU A 370 8.12 -0.55 -5.61
CA GLU A 370 7.32 -0.52 -6.81
C GLU A 370 5.96 -1.14 -6.52
N VAL A 371 4.92 -0.33 -6.61
CA VAL A 371 3.58 -0.65 -6.16
C VAL A 371 2.64 -0.59 -7.35
N LYS A 372 1.92 -1.69 -7.62
CA LYS A 372 0.87 -1.74 -8.64
C LYS A 372 -0.48 -1.62 -7.97
N VAL A 373 -1.34 -0.78 -8.50
CA VAL A 373 -2.66 -0.49 -7.94
C VAL A 373 -3.74 -0.90 -8.94
N LEU A 374 -4.77 -1.60 -8.45
CA LEU A 374 -6.04 -1.82 -9.13
C LEU A 374 -6.97 -0.66 -8.76
N PHE A 375 -7.30 0.21 -9.71
CA PHE A 375 -8.23 1.32 -9.49
C PHE A 375 -9.67 0.93 -9.82
N ARG A 376 -10.61 1.66 -9.23
CA ARG A 376 -12.03 1.57 -9.59
C ARG A 376 -12.27 2.09 -11.02
N ASP A 377 -13.13 1.41 -11.78
CA ASP A 377 -13.51 1.73 -13.16
C ASP A 377 -14.15 3.13 -13.35
N THR A 378 -14.47 3.86 -12.28
CA THR A 378 -15.02 5.22 -12.38
C THR A 378 -13.94 6.30 -12.42
N VAL A 379 -12.70 5.94 -12.12
CA VAL A 379 -11.51 6.80 -12.32
C VAL A 379 -11.11 6.83 -13.81
N GLU A 380 -11.82 6.07 -14.64
CA GLU A 380 -11.44 5.64 -15.99
C GLU A 380 -11.50 6.73 -17.08
N ALA A 381 -12.29 7.81 -16.94
CA ALA A 381 -12.18 8.94 -17.91
C ALA A 381 -10.83 9.68 -17.81
N LEU A 382 -10.16 9.66 -16.64
CA LEU A 382 -8.84 10.26 -16.42
C LEU A 382 -7.68 9.26 -16.61
N TYR A 383 -7.95 7.96 -16.40
CA TYR A 383 -6.97 6.88 -16.51
C TYR A 383 -6.76 6.38 -17.95
N LEU A 384 -7.79 6.41 -18.80
CA LEU A 384 -7.69 6.06 -20.23
C LEU A 384 -6.63 6.90 -21.00
N TYR A 385 -6.16 8.02 -20.42
CA TYR A 385 -5.21 8.96 -21.02
C TYR A 385 -3.72 8.73 -20.63
N MET A 386 -3.40 7.86 -19.65
CA MET A 386 -2.02 7.72 -19.11
C MET A 386 -1.55 6.26 -18.94
N THR A 387 -1.19 5.62 -20.05
CA THR A 387 -0.01 4.73 -20.25
C THR A 387 0.31 3.61 -19.23
N SER A 388 0.18 2.35 -19.68
CA SER A 388 0.89 1.13 -19.20
C SER A 388 0.90 0.87 -17.68
N GLY A 389 -0.19 0.31 -17.15
CA GLY A 389 -0.26 -0.39 -15.85
C GLY A 389 0.37 0.38 -14.69
N VAL A 390 -0.41 1.22 -14.01
CA VAL A 390 0.10 2.23 -13.06
C VAL A 390 0.95 1.61 -11.95
N GLN A 391 2.25 1.74 -12.18
CA GLN A 391 3.34 1.24 -11.38
C GLN A 391 3.95 2.44 -10.65
N TRP A 392 3.59 2.62 -9.39
CA TRP A 392 4.08 3.69 -8.55
C TRP A 392 5.43 3.32 -7.96
N LEU A 393 6.41 4.21 -8.05
CA LEU A 393 7.61 4.14 -7.21
C LEU A 393 7.37 5.00 -5.98
N LEU A 394 7.12 4.36 -4.84
CA LEU A 394 6.88 5.02 -3.55
C LEU A 394 8.10 4.89 -2.65
N GLN A 395 8.23 5.79 -1.67
CA GLN A 395 9.15 5.54 -0.55
C GLN A 395 8.68 4.31 0.24
N THR A 396 9.61 3.60 0.87
CA THR A 396 9.31 2.48 1.76
C THR A 396 8.92 3.01 3.16
N PRO A 397 7.64 2.94 3.58
CA PRO A 397 7.25 3.29 4.93
C PRO A 397 7.83 2.31 5.94
N ALA A 398 7.87 2.72 7.21
CA ALA A 398 8.39 1.91 8.31
C ALA A 398 7.65 0.57 8.44
N GLU A 399 6.35 0.57 8.11
CA GLU A 399 5.60 -0.66 7.90
C GLU A 399 5.42 -0.92 6.39
N PRO A 400 5.85 -2.06 5.86
CA PRO A 400 5.76 -2.34 4.43
C PRO A 400 4.31 -2.32 3.90
N ILE A 401 4.16 -1.73 2.71
CA ILE A 401 2.93 -1.83 1.90
C ILE A 401 2.80 -3.28 1.42
N ARG A 402 1.57 -3.78 1.36
CA ARG A 402 1.25 -5.16 0.96
C ARG A 402 0.13 -5.19 -0.07
N ALA A 403 0.05 -6.29 -0.80
CA ALA A 403 -1.14 -6.59 -1.59
C ALA A 403 -2.36 -6.64 -0.65
N GLY A 404 -3.49 -6.07 -1.08
CA GLY A 404 -4.70 -5.94 -0.26
C GLY A 404 -4.75 -4.66 0.61
N ASP A 405 -3.69 -3.86 0.65
CA ASP A 405 -3.80 -2.49 1.15
C ASP A 405 -4.68 -1.65 0.23
N ILE A 406 -5.30 -0.60 0.75
CA ILE A 406 -6.34 0.14 0.07
C ILE A 406 -5.91 1.59 -0.10
N VAL A 407 -6.13 2.13 -1.29
CA VAL A 407 -5.88 3.54 -1.61
C VAL A 407 -7.18 4.31 -1.42
N CYS A 408 -7.16 5.31 -0.57
CA CYS A 408 -8.27 6.25 -0.40
C CYS A 408 -7.80 7.71 -0.52
N LEU A 409 -8.74 8.61 -0.78
CA LEU A 409 -8.48 10.05 -0.83
C LEU A 409 -9.50 10.76 0.05
N LEU A 410 -9.02 11.42 1.10
CA LEU A 410 -9.86 12.26 1.97
C LEU A 410 -10.15 13.60 1.28
N GLN A 411 -11.34 14.15 1.53
CA GLN A 411 -11.77 15.43 0.97
C GLN A 411 -10.83 16.56 1.45
N GLY A 412 -10.37 17.38 0.49
CA GLY A 412 -9.42 18.47 0.75
C GLY A 412 -7.96 18.02 0.90
N ALA A 413 -7.67 16.71 0.81
CA ALA A 413 -6.30 16.22 0.81
C ALA A 413 -5.63 16.39 -0.55
N SER A 414 -4.36 16.75 -0.55
CA SER A 414 -3.55 16.95 -1.76
C SER A 414 -2.94 15.66 -2.31
N ALA A 415 -2.94 14.59 -1.52
CA ALA A 415 -2.39 13.29 -1.87
C ALA A 415 -3.26 12.14 -1.32
N PRO A 416 -3.29 10.97 -1.98
CA PRO A 416 -3.94 9.78 -1.45
C PRO A 416 -3.28 9.27 -0.16
N THR A 417 -4.02 8.46 0.58
CA THR A 417 -3.58 7.73 1.77
C THR A 417 -3.71 6.24 1.51
N ILE A 418 -2.72 5.44 1.95
CA ILE A 418 -2.81 3.97 1.92
C ILE A 418 -3.17 3.47 3.30
N VAL A 419 -4.25 2.69 3.36
CA VAL A 419 -4.82 2.14 4.58
C VAL A 419 -4.91 0.62 4.53
N ARG A 420 -4.83 -0.02 5.68
CA ARG A 420 -4.96 -1.47 5.86
C ARG A 420 -6.16 -1.76 6.75
N ILE A 421 -7.00 -2.72 6.36
CA ILE A 421 -8.07 -3.22 7.22
C ILE A 421 -7.44 -4.02 8.37
N SER A 422 -7.88 -3.75 9.59
CA SER A 422 -7.47 -4.43 10.81
C SER A 422 -8.66 -4.66 11.74
N ASP A 423 -8.51 -5.47 12.78
CA ASP A 423 -9.56 -5.68 13.79
C ASP A 423 -10.12 -4.37 14.36
N SER A 424 -9.27 -3.35 14.49
CA SER A 424 -9.62 -2.05 15.04
C SER A 424 -10.13 -1.05 14.01
N GLY A 425 -10.28 -1.39 12.72
CA GLY A 425 -10.74 -0.46 11.68
C GLY A 425 -9.73 -0.28 10.54
N LEU A 426 -9.84 0.85 9.83
CA LEU A 426 -8.91 1.23 8.76
C LEU A 426 -7.68 1.95 9.34
N ARG A 427 -6.51 1.32 9.24
CA ARG A 427 -5.26 1.86 9.77
C ARG A 427 -4.38 2.42 8.66
N ILE A 428 -3.82 3.61 8.86
CA ILE A 428 -2.89 4.26 7.93
C ILE A 428 -1.56 3.49 7.93
N VAL A 429 -1.15 3.08 6.74
CA VAL A 429 0.19 2.53 6.43
C VAL A 429 1.07 3.62 5.84
N MET A 430 0.49 4.47 4.98
CA MET A 430 1.15 5.64 4.40
C MET A 430 0.16 6.80 4.40
N SER A 431 0.51 7.88 5.10
CA SER A 431 -0.35 9.05 5.27
C SER A 431 -0.44 9.91 4.01
N SER A 432 0.64 9.97 3.22
CA SER A 432 0.72 10.76 1.99
C SER A 432 1.45 9.99 0.89
N VAL A 433 0.72 9.66 -0.18
CA VAL A 433 1.25 8.93 -1.34
C VAL A 433 1.72 9.92 -2.39
N VAL A 434 3.03 9.94 -2.63
CA VAL A 434 3.66 10.77 -3.69
C VAL A 434 4.36 9.85 -4.70
N PRO A 435 3.68 9.46 -5.80
CA PRO A 435 4.28 8.63 -6.84
C PRO A 435 5.47 9.33 -7.51
N ARG A 436 6.60 8.64 -7.64
CA ARG A 436 7.75 9.11 -8.44
C ARG A 436 7.81 8.29 -9.72
N HIS A 437 7.72 8.91 -10.88
CA HIS A 437 7.84 8.17 -12.13
C HIS A 437 9.32 7.88 -12.44
N LYS A 438 9.65 6.63 -12.82
CA LYS A 438 10.92 6.34 -13.51
C LYS A 438 10.90 7.20 -14.77
N ALA A 439 12.02 7.86 -15.09
CA ALA A 439 12.19 8.75 -16.22
C ALA A 439 11.92 8.07 -17.60
N ILE A 440 10.66 7.79 -17.87
CA ILE A 440 10.11 7.38 -19.17
C ILE A 440 8.96 8.36 -19.38
N HIS A 441 9.28 9.41 -20.13
CA HIS A 441 8.50 10.62 -20.36
C HIS A 441 8.44 11.60 -19.18
N ASP A 442 9.11 12.72 -19.38
CA ASP A 442 8.94 13.97 -18.66
C ASP A 442 7.45 14.36 -18.68
N THR A 443 6.74 13.97 -17.62
CA THR A 443 5.51 14.62 -17.17
C THR A 443 5.83 15.19 -15.81
N SER A 444 6.73 16.18 -15.80
CA SER A 444 6.92 17.05 -14.66
C SER A 444 5.57 17.66 -14.26
N GLY A 445 5.01 17.15 -13.15
CA GLY A 445 3.96 17.79 -12.38
C GLY A 445 2.52 17.45 -12.75
N TRP A 446 2.10 16.18 -12.65
CA TRP A 446 0.67 15.86 -12.70
C TRP A 446 0.28 14.82 -11.63
N VAL A 447 -0.17 15.34 -10.49
CA VAL A 447 -1.15 14.64 -9.64
C VAL A 447 -2.49 14.74 -10.39
N PRO A 448 -3.35 13.71 -10.42
CA PRO A 448 -4.69 13.87 -11.00
C PRO A 448 -5.44 14.99 -10.27
N GLU A 449 -5.52 16.18 -10.87
CA GLU A 449 -6.43 17.23 -10.44
C GLU A 449 -7.80 16.92 -11.01
N GLY A 450 -8.68 16.40 -10.16
CA GLY A 450 -10.07 16.12 -10.49
C GLY A 450 -10.74 15.38 -9.35
N LEU A 451 -11.94 15.84 -8.96
CA LEU A 451 -12.79 15.06 -8.05
C LEU A 451 -13.03 13.68 -8.68
N PRO A 452 -13.04 12.59 -7.89
CA PRO A 452 -13.51 11.30 -8.36
C PRO A 452 -14.87 11.47 -9.07
N SER A 453 -15.07 10.77 -10.19
CA SER A 453 -16.31 10.81 -10.98
C SER A 453 -17.56 10.74 -10.09
N GLU A 454 -18.70 11.30 -10.54
CA GLU A 454 -20.01 11.23 -9.86
C GLU A 454 -20.40 9.80 -9.43
N ALA A 455 -19.83 8.77 -10.07
CA ALA A 455 -20.03 7.37 -9.72
C ALA A 455 -19.17 6.88 -8.52
N SER A 456 -18.29 7.70 -7.97
CA SER A 456 -17.47 7.39 -6.80
C SER A 456 -18.22 7.75 -5.53
N VAL A 457 -18.45 6.76 -4.66
CA VAL A 457 -19.20 6.98 -3.42
C VAL A 457 -18.31 7.69 -2.41
N LEU A 458 -18.80 8.82 -1.90
CA LEU A 458 -18.17 9.53 -0.80
C LEU A 458 -18.62 8.90 0.53
N HIS A 459 -17.67 8.44 1.33
CA HIS A 459 -17.92 7.78 2.61
C HIS A 459 -17.43 8.63 3.78
N ASP A 460 -18.12 8.52 4.92
CA ASP A 460 -17.55 8.92 6.21
C ASP A 460 -16.49 7.89 6.63
N LEU A 461 -15.23 8.30 6.64
CA LEU A 461 -14.09 7.46 6.97
C LEU A 461 -13.58 7.77 8.38
N VAL A 462 -13.25 6.70 9.10
CA VAL A 462 -12.54 6.75 10.39
C VAL A 462 -11.22 6.02 10.20
N LEU A 463 -10.12 6.78 10.12
CA LEU A 463 -8.78 6.25 9.94
C LEU A 463 -8.02 6.29 11.26
N GLN A 464 -7.23 5.25 11.52
CA GLN A 464 -6.36 5.14 12.67
C GLN A 464 -4.91 5.31 12.24
N TRP A 465 -4.19 6.21 12.90
CA TRP A 465 -2.75 6.32 12.72
C TRP A 465 -2.07 6.06 14.06
N ASP A 466 -1.65 4.82 14.27
CA ASP A 466 -1.01 4.38 15.51
C ASP A 466 0.44 4.01 15.23
N TRP A 467 1.36 4.76 15.84
CA TRP A 467 2.81 4.54 15.77
C TRP A 467 3.30 3.64 16.90
N ALA A 468 2.42 3.25 17.84
CA ALA A 468 2.79 2.41 18.96
C ALA A 468 3.47 1.13 18.45
N PRO A 469 4.58 0.73 19.06
CA PRO A 469 5.29 -0.43 18.57
C PRO A 469 4.50 -1.73 18.75
N THR A 470 4.54 -2.58 17.74
CA THR A 470 4.54 -4.05 17.92
C THR A 470 5.87 -4.52 18.54
N LEU A 471 6.48 -3.78 19.49
CA LEU A 471 7.82 -4.05 20.07
C LEU A 471 7.83 -5.15 21.15
N ASP A 472 6.69 -5.71 21.55
CA ASP A 472 6.66 -6.79 22.55
C ASP A 472 7.46 -8.04 22.13
N GLY A 473 7.68 -8.24 20.82
CA GLY A 473 8.40 -9.42 20.30
C GLY A 473 9.94 -9.44 20.44
N LEU A 474 10.58 -8.42 21.04
CA LEU A 474 12.06 -8.39 21.17
C LEU A 474 12.58 -8.57 22.61
N GLN A 475 11.71 -8.74 23.62
CA GLN A 475 12.13 -8.97 25.02
C GLN A 475 12.01 -10.42 25.51
N GLU A 476 11.68 -11.38 24.66
CA GLU A 476 11.33 -12.74 25.10
C GLU A 476 12.50 -13.75 25.23
N LYS A 477 13.77 -13.33 25.26
CA LYS A 477 14.89 -14.29 25.43
C LYS A 477 15.86 -14.10 26.59
N ASP A 478 15.77 -13.05 27.41
CA ASP A 478 16.72 -12.87 28.53
C ASP A 478 16.07 -12.63 29.91
N ARG A 479 15.02 -13.39 30.26
CA ARG A 479 14.57 -13.52 31.66
C ARG A 479 14.08 -14.92 31.99
N ALA A 480 15.01 -15.86 32.12
CA ALA A 480 14.77 -17.03 32.95
C ALA A 480 14.68 -16.59 34.43
N THR A 481 13.71 -17.16 35.15
CA THR A 481 13.53 -17.11 36.62
C THR A 481 13.19 -15.75 37.26
N VAL A 482 11.99 -15.23 36.98
CA VAL A 482 11.10 -14.66 38.03
C VAL A 482 9.65 -14.96 37.63
N SER A 483 8.93 -15.70 38.46
CA SER A 483 7.49 -15.94 38.34
C SER A 483 6.75 -14.60 38.35
N ARG A 484 6.13 -14.24 37.22
CA ARG A 484 5.35 -13.01 37.07
C ARG A 484 3.88 -13.36 36.92
N GLU A 485 3.10 -12.98 37.92
CA GLU A 485 1.63 -13.02 37.88
C GLU A 485 1.12 -12.40 36.58
N ARG A 486 0.11 -13.05 35.98
CA ARG A 486 -0.56 -12.60 34.76
C ARG A 486 -1.24 -11.25 34.99
N HIS A 487 -0.55 -10.15 34.74
CA HIS A 487 -1.20 -8.87 34.45
C HIS A 487 -1.58 -8.84 32.96
N ASN A 488 -2.68 -9.52 32.65
CA ASN A 488 -3.51 -9.23 31.48
C ASN A 488 -3.93 -7.75 31.52
N SER A 489 -3.24 -6.88 30.78
CA SER A 489 -3.71 -5.48 30.63
C SER A 489 -3.36 -4.78 29.32
N GLN A 490 -2.67 -5.42 28.37
CA GLN A 490 -2.33 -4.75 27.09
C GLN A 490 -3.05 -5.27 25.84
N THR A 491 -3.88 -6.31 25.95
CA THR A 491 -4.72 -6.81 24.83
C THR A 491 -6.20 -6.40 24.92
N SER A 492 -6.58 -5.43 25.76
CA SER A 492 -8.01 -5.08 25.97
C SER A 492 -8.39 -3.59 25.95
N ILE A 493 -7.48 -2.63 25.70
CA ILE A 493 -7.83 -1.21 25.94
C ILE A 493 -8.69 -0.60 24.81
N TRP A 494 -8.61 -1.09 23.57
CA TRP A 494 -9.54 -0.69 22.49
C TRP A 494 -10.96 -1.22 22.69
N LYS A 495 -11.19 -2.18 23.61
CA LYS A 495 -12.54 -2.67 23.96
C LYS A 495 -13.28 -1.74 24.94
N SER A 496 -12.62 -0.73 25.52
CA SER A 496 -13.23 0.12 26.56
C SER A 496 -13.87 1.41 26.06
N HIS A 497 -13.77 1.71 24.76
CA HIS A 497 -14.53 2.76 24.11
C HIS A 497 -15.22 2.16 22.87
N HIS A 498 -16.45 1.69 23.07
CA HIS A 498 -17.39 1.43 21.98
C HIS A 498 -17.65 2.74 21.22
N GLU A 499 -16.83 3.05 20.22
CA GLU A 499 -17.23 3.93 19.14
C GLU A 499 -17.85 3.03 18.07
N ASP A 500 -19.18 2.91 18.10
CA ASP A 500 -19.98 2.27 17.05
C ASP A 500 -19.64 2.93 15.70
N GLY A 501 -18.93 2.22 14.81
CA GLY A 501 -18.58 2.74 13.48
C GLY A 501 -17.14 2.53 12.99
N LEU A 502 -16.29 1.78 13.69
CA LEU A 502 -14.91 1.47 13.24
C LEU A 502 -14.87 0.68 11.91
N HIS A 503 -15.91 -0.12 11.66
CA HIS A 503 -16.12 -0.86 10.41
C HIS A 503 -17.45 -0.45 9.82
N ASN A 504 -17.44 0.49 8.88
CA ASN A 504 -18.64 0.86 8.14
C ASN A 504 -18.93 -0.22 7.08
N PRO A 505 -20.05 -0.97 7.16
CA PRO A 505 -20.32 -2.06 6.23
C PRO A 505 -20.46 -1.58 4.79
N PHE A 506 -20.90 -0.33 4.57
CA PHE A 506 -20.96 0.27 3.24
C PHE A 506 -19.55 0.52 2.67
N VAL A 507 -18.60 0.97 3.50
CA VAL A 507 -17.20 1.15 3.08
C VAL A 507 -16.55 -0.20 2.77
N LEU A 508 -16.76 -1.21 3.62
CA LEU A 508 -16.21 -2.55 3.39
C LEU A 508 -16.80 -3.23 2.15
N HIS A 509 -18.11 -3.08 1.94
CA HIS A 509 -18.77 -3.52 0.71
C HIS A 509 -18.17 -2.81 -0.51
N ASP A 510 -18.01 -1.49 -0.43
CA ASP A 510 -17.45 -0.69 -1.51
C ASP A 510 -16.01 -1.10 -1.86
N ILE A 511 -15.17 -1.40 -0.86
CA ILE A 511 -13.83 -1.98 -1.08
C ILE A 511 -13.88 -3.29 -1.85
N LEU A 512 -14.79 -4.22 -1.49
CA LEU A 512 -14.95 -5.49 -2.21
C LEU A 512 -15.38 -5.29 -3.67
N THR A 513 -16.20 -4.28 -3.95
CA THR A 513 -16.63 -3.99 -5.33
C THR A 513 -15.48 -3.52 -6.22
N ILE A 514 -14.42 -2.88 -5.67
CA ILE A 514 -13.22 -2.50 -6.45
C ILE A 514 -12.51 -3.75 -6.99
N ALA A 515 -12.52 -4.86 -6.24
CA ALA A 515 -11.91 -6.12 -6.66
C ALA A 515 -12.76 -6.90 -7.69
N ILE A 516 -13.97 -6.43 -8.02
CA ILE A 516 -14.83 -7.00 -9.06
C ILE A 516 -15.08 -5.93 -10.12
N PRO A 517 -14.11 -5.69 -11.02
CA PRO A 517 -14.23 -4.66 -12.05
C PRO A 517 -15.42 -4.91 -12.97
N SER A 518 -15.99 -3.83 -13.48
CA SER A 518 -17.30 -3.78 -14.13
C SER A 518 -17.27 -4.31 -15.56
N ARG A 519 -16.14 -4.16 -16.28
CA ARG A 519 -15.99 -4.52 -17.70
C ARG A 519 -14.52 -4.63 -18.12
N TYR A 520 -14.11 -5.73 -18.74
CA TYR A 520 -13.03 -5.71 -19.73
C TYR A 520 -13.29 -6.70 -20.85
N ASN A 521 -14.05 -6.29 -21.87
CA ASN A 521 -13.95 -6.89 -23.19
C ASN A 521 -12.95 -6.08 -24.05
N VAL A 522 -11.76 -5.85 -23.51
CA VAL A 522 -10.64 -5.30 -24.28
C VAL A 522 -9.74 -6.47 -24.61
N GLN A 523 -9.74 -6.88 -25.88
CA GLN A 523 -8.64 -7.69 -26.40
C GLN A 523 -7.36 -6.87 -26.24
N THR A 524 -6.64 -7.05 -25.13
CA THR A 524 -5.25 -6.62 -25.02
C THR A 524 -4.39 -7.62 -25.79
N SER A 525 -4.59 -7.66 -27.10
CA SER A 525 -3.54 -8.11 -28.00
C SER A 525 -2.51 -6.98 -28.11
N ASP A 526 -1.30 -7.27 -27.63
CA ASP A 526 -0.06 -6.74 -28.19
C ASP A 526 0.36 -5.29 -27.93
N VAL A 527 0.35 -4.80 -26.67
CA VAL A 527 1.35 -3.79 -26.27
C VAL A 527 1.91 -4.13 -24.87
N CYS A 528 3.18 -4.55 -24.86
CA CYS A 528 4.01 -4.86 -23.68
C CYS A 528 3.55 -6.05 -22.82
N GLY A 529 4.20 -7.20 -23.03
CA GLY A 529 4.06 -8.39 -22.20
C GLY A 529 4.08 -8.10 -20.69
N ILE A 530 2.91 -8.19 -20.06
CA ILE A 530 2.71 -8.34 -18.62
C ILE A 530 1.70 -9.47 -18.46
N GLY A 531 2.11 -10.54 -17.78
CA GLY A 531 1.52 -11.88 -17.81
C GLY A 531 0.02 -11.98 -17.56
N GLY A 532 -0.58 -12.98 -18.22
CA GLY A 532 -2.00 -13.29 -18.18
C GLY A 532 -2.50 -13.81 -16.84
N ALA A 533 -3.32 -12.99 -16.19
CA ALA A 533 -4.50 -13.34 -15.40
C ALA A 533 -5.27 -12.02 -15.17
N PRO A 534 -6.61 -11.98 -15.25
CA PRO A 534 -7.31 -10.72 -15.06
C PRO A 534 -7.24 -10.32 -13.58
N ASP A 535 -6.99 -9.04 -13.32
CA ASP A 535 -6.25 -8.58 -12.14
C ASP A 535 -7.07 -8.36 -10.86
N GLY A 536 -8.40 -8.34 -10.97
CA GLY A 536 -9.33 -8.25 -9.83
C GLY A 536 -9.27 -9.45 -8.87
N ALA A 537 -9.12 -10.68 -9.38
CA ALA A 537 -9.12 -11.88 -8.54
C ALA A 537 -7.96 -11.92 -7.54
N SER A 538 -6.76 -11.52 -7.96
CA SER A 538 -5.60 -11.44 -7.05
C SER A 538 -5.79 -10.38 -5.96
N ALA A 539 -6.41 -9.24 -6.29
CA ALA A 539 -6.74 -8.21 -5.31
C ALA A 539 -7.81 -8.70 -4.33
N MET A 540 -8.85 -9.39 -4.81
CA MET A 540 -9.87 -10.03 -3.97
C MET A 540 -9.23 -11.02 -2.99
N LYS A 541 -8.35 -11.91 -3.49
CA LYS A 541 -7.65 -12.87 -2.66
C LYS A 541 -6.83 -12.19 -1.56
N ALA A 542 -6.03 -11.18 -1.92
CA ALA A 542 -5.22 -10.46 -0.95
C ALA A 542 -6.07 -9.76 0.13
N LEU A 543 -7.22 -9.19 -0.24
CA LEU A 543 -8.17 -8.60 0.71
C LEU A 543 -8.76 -9.64 1.67
N LEU A 544 -9.19 -10.79 1.16
CA LEU A 544 -9.78 -11.85 1.97
C LEU A 544 -8.74 -12.55 2.87
N ASP A 545 -7.53 -12.79 2.37
CA ASP A 545 -6.42 -13.31 3.16
C ASP A 545 -6.07 -12.35 4.33
N GLN A 546 -6.17 -11.04 4.10
CA GLN A 546 -5.90 -10.02 5.11
C GLN A 546 -7.04 -9.83 6.12
N ALA A 547 -8.29 -9.76 5.65
CA ALA A 547 -9.42 -9.26 6.45
C ALA A 547 -10.75 -9.98 6.18
N GLY A 548 -10.73 -11.18 5.60
CA GLY A 548 -11.95 -11.84 5.14
C GLY A 548 -12.95 -12.22 6.24
N TYR A 549 -12.56 -12.28 7.51
CA TYR A 549 -13.49 -12.47 8.64
C TYR A 549 -14.29 -11.20 8.96
N ILE A 550 -13.77 -10.02 8.60
CA ILE A 550 -14.41 -8.71 8.77
C ILE A 550 -15.26 -8.36 7.54
N LEU A 551 -14.80 -8.75 6.36
CA LEU A 551 -15.40 -8.33 5.09
C LEU A 551 -16.81 -8.92 4.88
N PRO A 552 -17.82 -8.08 4.57
CA PRO A 552 -19.18 -8.52 4.33
C PRO A 552 -19.32 -9.06 2.91
N ILE A 553 -19.12 -10.37 2.73
CA ILE A 553 -19.41 -11.06 1.46
C ILE A 553 -20.93 -11.19 1.34
N THR A 554 -21.56 -10.19 0.73
CA THR A 554 -23.02 -10.11 0.49
C THR A 554 -23.44 -10.86 -0.77
N GLU A 555 -24.75 -11.08 -0.95
CA GLU A 555 -25.31 -11.60 -2.20
C GLU A 555 -24.92 -10.73 -3.40
N ASP A 556 -24.85 -9.40 -3.26
CA ASP A 556 -24.45 -8.51 -4.35
C ASP A 556 -23.01 -8.78 -4.82
N ILE A 557 -22.06 -8.99 -3.90
CA ILE A 557 -20.68 -9.34 -4.23
C ILE A 557 -20.61 -10.68 -4.98
N VAL A 558 -21.35 -11.70 -4.50
CA VAL A 558 -21.37 -13.02 -5.16
C VAL A 558 -22.05 -12.95 -6.53
N ARG A 559 -23.14 -12.19 -6.65
CA ARG A 559 -23.87 -11.98 -7.90
C ARG A 559 -22.98 -11.28 -8.93
N ARG A 560 -22.26 -10.22 -8.54
CA ARG A 560 -21.31 -9.53 -9.43
C ARG A 560 -20.18 -10.46 -9.88
N ALA A 561 -19.64 -11.28 -8.99
CA ALA A 561 -18.65 -12.28 -9.36
C ALA A 561 -19.22 -13.30 -10.38
N ALA A 562 -20.44 -13.79 -10.15
CA ALA A 562 -21.10 -14.72 -11.07
C ALA A 562 -21.40 -14.12 -12.46
N ASP A 563 -21.73 -12.83 -12.51
CA ASP A 563 -22.01 -12.08 -13.74
C ASP A 563 -20.74 -11.62 -14.49
N HIS A 564 -19.56 -11.75 -13.87
CA HIS A 564 -18.32 -11.28 -14.47
C HIS A 564 -17.86 -12.20 -15.60
N GLN A 565 -17.64 -11.64 -16.79
CA GLN A 565 -17.35 -12.39 -18.02
C GLN A 565 -16.00 -13.12 -17.95
N ASP A 566 -14.91 -12.43 -17.60
CA ASP A 566 -13.57 -13.04 -17.66
C ASP A 566 -13.11 -13.70 -16.34
N LEU A 567 -13.54 -13.14 -15.20
CA LEU A 567 -13.05 -13.52 -13.87
C LEU A 567 -14.02 -14.33 -13.02
N GLY A 568 -15.25 -14.55 -13.47
CA GLY A 568 -16.30 -15.04 -12.58
C GLY A 568 -15.96 -16.37 -11.91
N THR A 569 -15.29 -17.27 -12.63
CA THR A 569 -14.84 -18.56 -12.08
C THR A 569 -13.78 -18.40 -10.99
N GLU A 570 -12.77 -17.57 -11.20
CA GLU A 570 -11.68 -17.37 -10.24
C GLU A 570 -12.15 -16.59 -9.01
N LEU A 571 -12.97 -15.54 -9.20
CA LEU A 571 -13.59 -14.79 -8.11
C LEU A 571 -14.44 -15.71 -7.22
N LEU A 572 -15.30 -16.55 -7.82
CA LEU A 572 -16.13 -17.47 -7.05
C LEU A 572 -15.32 -18.56 -6.35
N LYS A 573 -14.25 -19.08 -6.96
CA LYS A 573 -13.33 -20.03 -6.26
C LYS A 573 -12.78 -19.40 -4.98
N ILE A 574 -12.26 -18.17 -5.07
CA ILE A 574 -11.73 -17.43 -3.92
C ILE A 574 -12.82 -17.20 -2.86
N LEU A 575 -14.03 -16.81 -3.27
CA LEU A 575 -15.16 -16.60 -2.34
C LEU A 575 -15.60 -17.91 -1.67
N PHE A 576 -15.60 -19.03 -2.38
CA PHE A 576 -15.88 -20.36 -1.84
C PHE A 576 -14.77 -20.86 -0.91
N GLU A 577 -13.50 -20.61 -1.22
CA GLU A 577 -12.37 -20.93 -0.33
C GLU A 577 -12.55 -20.25 1.04
N HIS A 578 -13.09 -19.03 1.05
CA HIS A 578 -13.24 -18.25 2.28
C HIS A 578 -14.53 -18.50 3.06
N LYS A 579 -15.69 -18.65 2.39
CA LYS A 579 -17.00 -18.82 3.05
C LYS A 579 -17.57 -20.24 2.94
N GLY A 580 -17.01 -21.09 2.09
CA GLY A 580 -17.49 -22.44 1.84
C GLY A 580 -19.00 -22.48 1.58
N ASN A 581 -19.69 -23.37 2.30
CA ASN A 581 -21.13 -23.55 2.16
C ASN A 581 -21.96 -22.34 2.65
N ALA A 582 -21.40 -21.43 3.45
CA ALA A 582 -22.09 -20.24 3.93
C ALA A 582 -22.18 -19.12 2.88
N LEU A 583 -21.56 -19.29 1.71
CA LEU A 583 -21.64 -18.31 0.62
C LEU A 583 -23.10 -18.16 0.14
N PRO A 584 -23.66 -16.93 0.04
CA PRO A 584 -25.05 -16.69 -0.34
C PRO A 584 -25.27 -16.91 -1.84
N VAL A 585 -25.41 -18.16 -2.24
CA VAL A 585 -25.73 -18.56 -3.61
C VAL A 585 -27.25 -18.66 -3.74
N THR A 586 -27.88 -17.51 -4.04
CA THR A 586 -29.33 -17.38 -4.21
C THR A 586 -29.74 -17.59 -5.67
N GLU A 587 -31.05 -17.61 -5.94
CA GLU A 587 -31.58 -17.61 -7.32
C GLU A 587 -31.01 -16.47 -8.17
N GLN A 588 -30.83 -15.26 -7.61
CA GLN A 588 -30.29 -14.12 -8.36
C GLN A 588 -28.84 -14.35 -8.80
N VAL A 589 -28.04 -14.96 -7.93
CA VAL A 589 -26.64 -15.33 -8.25
C VAL A 589 -26.61 -16.37 -9.37
N VAL A 590 -27.43 -17.42 -9.26
CA VAL A 590 -27.46 -18.49 -10.26
C VAL A 590 -28.01 -17.98 -11.60
N ARG A 591 -29.02 -17.11 -11.56
CA ARG A 591 -29.57 -16.46 -12.76
C ARG A 591 -28.52 -15.58 -13.44
N ALA A 592 -27.74 -14.81 -12.67
CA ALA A 592 -26.64 -14.01 -13.21
C ALA A 592 -25.57 -14.90 -13.87
N ALA A 593 -25.16 -15.98 -13.22
CA ALA A 593 -24.25 -16.98 -13.80
C ALA A 593 -24.80 -17.60 -15.10
N ALA A 594 -26.07 -17.99 -15.12
CA ALA A 594 -26.71 -18.62 -16.27
C ALA A 594 -26.85 -17.65 -17.46
N GLY A 595 -27.12 -16.37 -17.19
CA GLY A 595 -27.24 -15.32 -18.20
C GLY A 595 -25.90 -14.74 -18.70
N ASN A 596 -24.82 -14.92 -17.93
CA ASN A 596 -23.47 -14.47 -18.30
C ASN A 596 -23.00 -15.19 -19.57
N PRO A 597 -22.62 -14.48 -20.66
CA PRO A 597 -22.16 -15.09 -21.90
C PRO A 597 -21.09 -16.18 -21.73
N GLU A 598 -20.16 -15.99 -20.78
CA GLU A 598 -19.05 -16.90 -20.43
C GLU A 598 -19.35 -17.79 -19.21
N GLY A 599 -20.62 -17.84 -18.78
CA GLY A 599 -21.10 -18.44 -17.54
C GLY A 599 -21.01 -19.96 -17.43
N TYR A 600 -20.58 -20.66 -18.49
CA TYR A 600 -20.47 -22.13 -18.48
C TYR A 600 -19.55 -22.65 -17.36
N PHE A 601 -18.37 -22.07 -17.23
CA PHE A 601 -17.41 -22.47 -16.19
C PHE A 601 -17.90 -22.08 -14.79
N VAL A 602 -18.58 -20.95 -14.67
CA VAL A 602 -19.21 -20.50 -13.43
C VAL A 602 -20.30 -21.48 -13.00
N MET A 603 -21.22 -21.83 -13.89
CA MET A 603 -22.30 -22.78 -13.61
C MET A 603 -21.76 -24.17 -13.25
N THR A 604 -20.71 -24.64 -13.95
CA THR A 604 -20.02 -25.89 -13.62
C THR A 604 -19.45 -25.85 -12.19
N LEU A 605 -18.81 -24.75 -11.79
CA LEU A 605 -18.30 -24.57 -10.43
C LEU A 605 -19.43 -24.55 -9.39
N LEU A 606 -20.52 -23.83 -9.66
CA LEU A 606 -21.68 -23.74 -8.76
C LEU A 606 -22.32 -25.12 -8.54
N PHE A 607 -22.54 -25.91 -9.60
CA PHE A 607 -23.02 -27.29 -9.47
C PHE A 607 -22.04 -28.17 -8.71
N LYS A 608 -20.73 -28.07 -8.97
CA LYS A 608 -19.72 -28.83 -8.22
C LYS A 608 -19.73 -28.53 -6.72
N GLN A 609 -19.94 -27.27 -6.33
CA GLN A 609 -19.88 -26.84 -4.93
C GLN A 609 -21.20 -27.02 -4.18
N LYS A 610 -22.34 -26.81 -4.83
CA LYS A 610 -23.67 -26.82 -4.18
C LYS A 610 -24.53 -28.02 -4.57
N GLY A 611 -24.22 -28.72 -5.67
CA GLY A 611 -24.97 -29.87 -6.16
C GLY A 611 -26.47 -29.61 -6.20
N ASP A 612 -27.22 -30.47 -5.53
CA ASP A 612 -28.68 -30.38 -5.51
C ASP A 612 -29.26 -29.15 -4.83
N SER A 613 -28.50 -28.50 -3.94
CA SER A 613 -28.94 -27.29 -3.22
C SER A 613 -28.96 -26.02 -4.07
N LEU A 614 -28.48 -26.08 -5.32
CA LEU A 614 -28.47 -24.94 -6.22
C LEU A 614 -29.91 -24.57 -6.65
N PRO A 615 -30.36 -23.32 -6.46
CA PRO A 615 -31.72 -22.90 -6.80
C PRO A 615 -31.88 -22.76 -8.32
N ILE A 616 -32.37 -23.82 -8.97
CA ILE A 616 -32.73 -23.84 -10.39
C ILE A 616 -34.22 -23.57 -10.53
N THR A 617 -34.58 -22.32 -10.80
CA THR A 617 -35.96 -21.88 -11.07
C THR A 617 -36.20 -21.75 -12.57
N GLU A 618 -37.46 -21.53 -12.97
CA GLU A 618 -37.81 -21.22 -14.37
C GLU A 618 -37.03 -20.01 -14.90
N GLU A 619 -36.82 -18.98 -14.08
CA GLU A 619 -36.07 -17.77 -14.48
C GLU A 619 -34.58 -18.06 -14.71
N VAL A 620 -33.98 -18.96 -13.94
CA VAL A 620 -32.61 -19.44 -14.17
C VAL A 620 -32.52 -20.22 -15.49
N VAL A 621 -33.50 -21.10 -15.75
CA VAL A 621 -33.55 -21.85 -17.01
C VAL A 621 -33.72 -20.93 -18.20
N LYS A 622 -34.61 -19.93 -18.12
CA LYS A 622 -34.80 -18.90 -19.15
C LYS A 622 -33.52 -18.13 -19.42
N ALA A 623 -32.80 -17.73 -18.37
CA ALA A 623 -31.50 -17.06 -18.51
C ALA A 623 -30.48 -17.96 -19.23
N ALA A 624 -30.41 -19.25 -18.89
CA ALA A 624 -29.53 -20.21 -19.54
C ALA A 624 -29.86 -20.41 -21.03
N VAL A 625 -31.12 -20.66 -21.38
CA VAL A 625 -31.51 -20.91 -22.78
C VAL A 625 -31.50 -19.64 -23.63
N GLY A 626 -31.66 -18.46 -23.01
CA GLY A 626 -31.52 -17.16 -23.67
C GLY A 626 -30.06 -16.70 -23.85
N ASN A 627 -29.11 -17.39 -23.21
CA ASN A 627 -27.69 -17.06 -23.29
C ASN A 627 -27.13 -17.35 -24.69
N THR A 628 -26.57 -16.32 -25.32
CA THR A 628 -26.05 -16.41 -26.69
C THR A 628 -24.58 -16.80 -26.79
N GLY A 629 -23.87 -16.94 -25.66
CA GLY A 629 -22.50 -17.45 -25.59
C GLY A 629 -22.51 -18.97 -25.44
N TYR A 630 -22.52 -19.47 -24.21
CA TYR A 630 -22.54 -20.91 -23.89
C TYR A 630 -23.91 -21.45 -23.46
N GLY A 631 -25.02 -20.84 -23.89
CA GLY A 631 -26.36 -21.23 -23.45
C GLY A 631 -26.71 -22.70 -23.67
N GLY A 632 -26.30 -23.29 -24.80
CA GLY A 632 -26.49 -24.71 -25.08
C GLY A 632 -25.78 -25.62 -24.07
N SER A 633 -24.53 -25.32 -23.74
CA SER A 633 -23.74 -26.09 -22.76
C SER A 633 -24.20 -25.89 -21.32
N ILE A 634 -24.62 -24.67 -20.95
CA ILE A 634 -25.21 -24.39 -19.64
C ILE A 634 -26.51 -25.18 -19.48
N TRP A 635 -27.37 -25.17 -20.50
CA TRP A 635 -28.59 -25.97 -20.54
C TRP A 635 -28.32 -27.46 -20.38
N GLU A 636 -27.32 -28.00 -21.08
CA GLU A 636 -26.93 -29.41 -20.98
C GLU A 636 -26.53 -29.80 -19.55
N ILE A 637 -25.76 -28.97 -18.85
CA ILE A 637 -25.38 -29.22 -17.45
C ILE A 637 -26.61 -29.16 -16.54
N ILE A 638 -27.45 -28.11 -16.65
CA ILE A 638 -28.66 -27.98 -15.84
C ILE A 638 -29.55 -29.21 -16.02
N PHE A 639 -29.72 -29.67 -17.26
CA PHE A 639 -30.50 -30.85 -17.56
C PHE A 639 -29.86 -32.12 -17.00
N LYS A 640 -28.54 -32.31 -17.15
CA LYS A 640 -27.85 -33.50 -16.62
C LYS A 640 -28.02 -33.63 -15.11
N GLU A 641 -27.96 -32.52 -14.38
CA GLU A 641 -28.02 -32.51 -12.92
C GLU A 641 -29.46 -32.53 -12.38
N LYS A 642 -30.44 -31.94 -13.09
CA LYS A 642 -31.84 -31.86 -12.61
C LYS A 642 -32.83 -32.79 -13.32
N GLY A 643 -32.49 -33.29 -14.51
CA GLY A 643 -33.25 -34.28 -15.27
C GLY A 643 -34.74 -33.96 -15.41
N ASP A 644 -35.58 -34.95 -15.11
CA ASP A 644 -37.04 -34.88 -15.22
C ASP A 644 -37.71 -33.93 -14.22
N ALA A 645 -36.99 -33.40 -13.22
CA ALA A 645 -37.51 -32.40 -12.30
C ALA A 645 -37.74 -31.03 -12.98
N LEU A 646 -37.17 -30.81 -14.16
CA LEU A 646 -37.33 -29.58 -14.93
C LEU A 646 -38.68 -29.54 -15.67
N VAL A 647 -39.55 -28.62 -15.25
CA VAL A 647 -40.79 -28.33 -15.98
C VAL A 647 -40.49 -27.40 -17.14
N ILE A 648 -40.53 -27.94 -18.36
CA ILE A 648 -40.42 -27.14 -19.60
C ILE A 648 -41.74 -26.42 -19.86
N THR A 649 -41.76 -25.11 -19.62
CA THR A 649 -42.89 -24.21 -19.86
C THR A 649 -42.82 -23.59 -21.26
N GLU A 650 -43.92 -22.96 -21.68
CA GLU A 650 -43.95 -22.16 -22.92
C GLU A 650 -42.87 -21.07 -22.91
N SER A 651 -42.69 -20.37 -21.79
CA SER A 651 -41.71 -19.26 -21.68
C SER A 651 -40.27 -19.73 -21.89
N ILE A 652 -39.92 -20.95 -21.45
CA ILE A 652 -38.60 -21.54 -21.71
C ILE A 652 -38.42 -21.85 -23.20
N VAL A 653 -39.44 -22.43 -23.84
CA VAL A 653 -39.41 -22.78 -25.27
C VAL A 653 -39.36 -21.51 -26.14
N GLU A 654 -40.09 -20.47 -25.76
CA GLU A 654 -40.05 -19.16 -26.40
C GLU A 654 -38.65 -18.53 -26.30
N ALA A 655 -38.05 -18.53 -25.11
CA ALA A 655 -36.70 -18.01 -24.90
C ALA A 655 -35.64 -18.77 -25.72
N ALA A 656 -35.74 -20.10 -25.80
CA ALA A 656 -34.88 -20.93 -26.64
C ALA A 656 -35.08 -20.64 -28.14
N ALA A 657 -36.33 -20.48 -28.58
CA ALA A 657 -36.67 -20.13 -29.95
C ALA A 657 -36.19 -18.73 -30.35
N GLY A 658 -36.15 -17.77 -29.41
CA GLY A 658 -35.61 -16.43 -29.60
C GLY A 658 -34.08 -16.32 -29.50
N ASN A 659 -33.36 -17.41 -29.23
CA ASN A 659 -31.90 -17.38 -29.12
C ASN A 659 -31.23 -17.45 -30.50
N ARG A 660 -30.74 -16.30 -30.96
CA ARG A 660 -30.14 -16.14 -32.30
C ARG A 660 -28.85 -16.91 -32.57
N LYS A 661 -28.12 -17.35 -31.53
CA LYS A 661 -26.83 -18.06 -31.68
C LYS A 661 -26.97 -19.55 -31.39
N GLU A 662 -27.49 -19.90 -30.22
CA GLU A 662 -27.55 -21.28 -29.71
C GLU A 662 -28.95 -21.91 -29.81
N GLY A 663 -29.98 -21.15 -30.22
CA GLY A 663 -31.38 -21.59 -30.18
C GLY A 663 -31.65 -22.87 -30.97
N ALA A 664 -31.01 -23.06 -32.13
CA ALA A 664 -31.18 -24.30 -32.90
C ALA A 664 -30.64 -25.53 -32.15
N SER A 665 -29.51 -25.40 -31.44
CA SER A 665 -28.93 -26.50 -30.66
C SER A 665 -29.77 -26.79 -29.42
N ILE A 666 -30.22 -25.76 -28.71
CA ILE A 666 -31.09 -25.88 -27.54
C ILE A 666 -32.43 -26.51 -27.91
N MET A 667 -33.08 -26.03 -28.97
CA MET A 667 -34.37 -26.57 -29.44
C MET A 667 -34.27 -28.04 -29.85
N ARG A 668 -33.19 -28.45 -30.53
CA ARG A 668 -32.94 -29.87 -30.82
C ARG A 668 -32.85 -30.70 -29.55
N TYR A 669 -32.18 -30.19 -28.52
CA TYR A 669 -32.07 -30.89 -27.25
C TYR A 669 -33.43 -30.98 -26.55
N LEU A 670 -34.19 -29.88 -26.47
CA LEU A 670 -35.53 -29.89 -25.88
C LEU A 670 -36.47 -30.91 -26.52
N PHE A 671 -36.48 -31.02 -27.85
CA PHE A 671 -37.30 -32.01 -28.56
C PHE A 671 -36.82 -33.47 -28.36
N LYS A 672 -35.52 -33.69 -28.15
CA LYS A 672 -35.01 -35.01 -27.77
C LYS A 672 -35.52 -35.44 -26.38
N LEU A 673 -35.65 -34.48 -25.46
CA LEU A 673 -36.07 -34.74 -24.08
C LEU A 673 -37.58 -34.94 -23.96
N LYS A 674 -38.36 -34.04 -24.56
CA LYS A 674 -39.83 -34.12 -24.56
C LYS A 674 -40.33 -34.16 -25.99
N LYS A 675 -40.97 -35.28 -26.33
CA LYS A 675 -41.62 -35.49 -27.65
C LYS A 675 -42.70 -34.44 -27.96
N SER A 676 -43.26 -33.79 -26.93
CA SER A 676 -44.22 -32.71 -27.08
C SER A 676 -43.75 -31.50 -26.27
N LEU A 677 -43.46 -30.41 -26.98
CA LEU A 677 -43.17 -29.10 -26.42
C LEU A 677 -44.37 -28.17 -26.64
N PRO A 678 -44.62 -27.20 -25.74
CA PRO A 678 -45.65 -26.17 -25.94
C PRO A 678 -45.24 -25.20 -27.06
N ILE A 679 -45.49 -25.57 -28.32
CA ILE A 679 -45.25 -24.71 -29.49
C ILE A 679 -46.47 -23.82 -29.71
N THR A 680 -46.41 -22.59 -29.20
CA THR A 680 -47.47 -21.58 -29.34
C THR A 680 -47.15 -20.56 -30.43
N GLU A 681 -48.09 -19.63 -30.69
CA GLU A 681 -47.86 -18.49 -31.60
C GLU A 681 -46.63 -17.68 -31.17
N ALA A 682 -46.45 -17.42 -29.88
CA ALA A 682 -45.31 -16.65 -29.36
C ALA A 682 -43.97 -17.32 -29.69
N VAL A 683 -43.87 -18.64 -29.51
CA VAL A 683 -42.67 -19.44 -29.86
C VAL A 683 -42.34 -19.31 -31.35
N LEU A 684 -43.35 -19.41 -32.22
CA LEU A 684 -43.15 -19.31 -33.67
C LEU A 684 -42.74 -17.90 -34.11
N ILE A 685 -43.32 -16.86 -33.49
CA ILE A 685 -42.92 -15.47 -33.72
C ILE A 685 -41.48 -15.24 -33.25
N ALA A 686 -41.12 -15.70 -32.05
CA ALA A 686 -39.76 -15.60 -31.51
C ALA A 686 -38.73 -16.29 -32.44
N ALA A 687 -39.04 -17.49 -32.95
CA ALA A 687 -38.22 -18.17 -33.94
C ALA A 687 -38.07 -17.38 -35.25
N ALA A 688 -39.20 -16.91 -35.81
CA ALA A 688 -39.26 -16.24 -37.11
C ALA A 688 -38.58 -14.86 -37.12
N THR A 689 -38.51 -14.17 -35.98
CA THR A 689 -37.96 -12.81 -35.87
C THR A 689 -36.45 -12.77 -35.63
N ASN A 690 -35.77 -13.92 -35.46
CA ASN A 690 -34.33 -13.97 -35.23
C ASN A 690 -33.52 -13.30 -36.36
N PRO A 691 -32.54 -12.44 -36.03
CA PRO A 691 -31.70 -11.80 -37.05
C PRO A 691 -30.67 -12.78 -37.62
N GLY A 692 -30.56 -12.84 -38.95
CA GLY A 692 -29.54 -13.60 -39.69
C GLY A 692 -30.12 -14.76 -40.52
N PRO A 693 -29.42 -15.21 -41.58
CA PRO A 693 -29.95 -16.21 -42.53
C PRO A 693 -30.10 -17.62 -41.93
N ASP A 694 -29.25 -17.98 -40.96
CA ASP A 694 -29.18 -19.37 -40.48
C ASP A 694 -30.00 -19.62 -39.21
N ALA A 695 -30.20 -18.63 -38.34
CA ALA A 695 -30.84 -18.81 -37.04
C ALA A 695 -32.35 -19.09 -37.16
N ALA A 696 -33.11 -18.16 -37.75
CA ALA A 696 -34.55 -18.30 -37.96
C ALA A 696 -34.88 -19.55 -38.80
N SER A 697 -34.15 -19.75 -39.90
CA SER A 697 -34.27 -20.94 -40.75
C SER A 697 -34.02 -22.24 -39.98
N SER A 698 -32.93 -22.33 -39.22
CA SER A 698 -32.60 -23.57 -38.52
C SER A 698 -33.60 -23.91 -37.42
N ILE A 699 -34.01 -22.91 -36.63
CA ILE A 699 -34.95 -23.10 -35.51
C ILE A 699 -36.33 -23.52 -36.05
N LEU A 700 -36.88 -22.81 -37.04
CA LEU A 700 -38.16 -23.15 -37.65
C LEU A 700 -38.14 -24.54 -38.29
N ARG A 701 -37.03 -24.92 -38.96
CA ARG A 701 -36.86 -26.28 -39.49
C ARG A 701 -36.92 -27.34 -38.40
N ILE A 702 -36.23 -27.13 -37.27
CA ILE A 702 -36.25 -28.07 -36.14
C ILE A 702 -37.66 -28.20 -35.58
N ILE A 703 -38.38 -27.09 -35.42
CA ILE A 703 -39.77 -27.11 -34.95
C ILE A 703 -40.63 -27.91 -35.94
N LEU A 704 -40.53 -27.67 -37.25
CA LEU A 704 -41.28 -28.39 -38.28
C LEU A 704 -40.98 -29.91 -38.29
N GLU A 705 -39.71 -30.30 -38.18
CA GLU A 705 -39.29 -31.71 -38.21
C GLU A 705 -39.78 -32.50 -36.98
N ASN A 706 -39.98 -31.83 -35.84
CA ASN A 706 -40.30 -32.48 -34.57
C ASN A 706 -41.73 -32.22 -34.07
N SER A 707 -42.45 -31.26 -34.65
CA SER A 707 -43.86 -30.99 -34.32
C SER A 707 -44.75 -31.97 -35.08
N GLY A 708 -45.13 -33.08 -34.45
CA GLY A 708 -46.03 -34.09 -35.03
C GLY A 708 -47.50 -33.66 -35.20
N GLY A 709 -47.83 -32.37 -35.08
CA GLY A 709 -49.20 -31.83 -35.14
C GLY A 709 -49.29 -30.47 -35.85
N LYS A 710 -50.51 -29.95 -36.07
CA LYS A 710 -50.74 -28.65 -36.70
C LYS A 710 -50.14 -27.51 -35.86
N LEU A 711 -49.24 -26.73 -36.45
CA LEU A 711 -48.67 -25.53 -35.81
C LEU A 711 -49.71 -24.38 -35.77
N PRO A 712 -49.72 -23.53 -34.72
CA PRO A 712 -50.62 -22.38 -34.60
C PRO A 712 -50.20 -21.23 -35.54
N LEU A 713 -50.47 -21.39 -36.84
CA LEU A 713 -50.11 -20.42 -37.90
C LEU A 713 -51.13 -19.28 -38.03
N THR A 714 -51.14 -18.39 -37.04
CA THR A 714 -51.95 -17.16 -37.01
C THR A 714 -51.47 -16.10 -38.01
N GLU A 715 -52.24 -15.03 -38.18
CA GLU A 715 -51.83 -13.87 -38.99
C GLU A 715 -50.52 -13.24 -38.45
N GLY A 716 -50.33 -13.20 -37.13
CA GLY A 716 -49.13 -12.70 -36.48
C GLY A 716 -47.86 -13.48 -36.86
N VAL A 717 -47.92 -14.81 -36.80
CA VAL A 717 -46.81 -15.68 -37.23
C VAL A 717 -46.45 -15.43 -38.69
N ILE A 718 -47.45 -15.32 -39.56
CA ILE A 718 -47.21 -15.17 -41.00
C ILE A 718 -46.60 -13.80 -41.32
N LYS A 719 -47.03 -12.73 -40.63
CA LYS A 719 -46.39 -11.41 -40.75
C LYS A 719 -44.94 -11.44 -40.28
N ALA A 720 -44.63 -12.12 -39.17
CA ALA A 720 -43.27 -12.26 -38.66
C ALA A 720 -42.36 -13.01 -39.66
N VAL A 721 -42.84 -14.13 -40.21
CA VAL A 721 -42.14 -14.90 -41.25
C VAL A 721 -41.95 -14.08 -42.52
N ALA A 722 -42.99 -13.34 -42.96
CA ALA A 722 -42.92 -12.49 -44.15
C ALA A 722 -41.91 -11.35 -44.01
N ALA A 723 -41.84 -10.74 -42.83
CA ALA A 723 -40.91 -9.65 -42.52
C ALA A 723 -39.44 -10.08 -42.55
N ASN A 724 -39.15 -11.37 -42.30
CA ASN A 724 -37.81 -11.93 -42.30
C ASN A 724 -37.57 -12.90 -43.49
N SER A 725 -38.42 -12.82 -44.52
CA SER A 725 -38.46 -13.79 -45.63
C SER A 725 -37.17 -13.83 -46.47
N SER A 726 -36.41 -12.74 -46.54
CA SER A 726 -35.09 -12.70 -47.21
C SER A 726 -34.01 -13.52 -46.49
N ARG A 727 -34.27 -13.93 -45.24
CA ARG A 727 -33.36 -14.73 -44.39
C ARG A 727 -33.92 -16.12 -44.09
N ILE A 728 -35.21 -16.34 -44.29
CA ILE A 728 -35.84 -17.65 -44.12
C ILE A 728 -35.77 -18.42 -45.44
N ARG A 729 -35.27 -19.65 -45.41
CA ARG A 729 -35.19 -20.48 -46.63
C ARG A 729 -36.57 -20.68 -47.27
N ALA A 730 -36.63 -20.54 -48.59
CA ALA A 730 -37.82 -20.73 -49.41
C ALA A 730 -38.58 -22.03 -49.11
N SER A 731 -37.85 -23.13 -48.94
CA SER A 731 -38.43 -24.46 -48.63
C SER A 731 -39.16 -24.50 -47.29
N ILE A 732 -38.66 -23.78 -46.28
CA ILE A 732 -39.27 -23.71 -44.94
C ILE A 732 -40.54 -22.87 -45.00
N LEU A 733 -40.49 -21.75 -45.73
CA LEU A 733 -41.65 -20.88 -45.96
C LEU A 733 -42.79 -21.65 -46.63
N LEU A 734 -42.47 -22.42 -47.68
CA LEU A 734 -43.43 -23.28 -48.38
C LEU A 734 -44.00 -24.37 -47.46
N GLN A 735 -43.18 -25.02 -46.62
CA GLN A 735 -43.64 -26.02 -45.66
C GLN A 735 -44.57 -25.44 -44.58
N LEU A 736 -44.30 -24.23 -44.09
CA LEU A 736 -45.22 -23.54 -43.16
C LEU A 736 -46.54 -23.22 -43.87
N MET A 737 -46.50 -22.80 -45.13
CA MET A 737 -47.72 -22.53 -45.92
C MET A 737 -48.55 -23.80 -46.18
N THR A 738 -47.92 -24.96 -46.38
CA THR A 738 -48.63 -26.23 -46.61
C THR A 738 -49.21 -26.84 -45.34
N GLN A 739 -48.66 -26.57 -44.16
CA GLN A 739 -49.27 -26.99 -42.88
C GLN A 739 -50.60 -26.28 -42.56
N LYS A 740 -50.83 -25.09 -43.12
CA LYS A 740 -52.08 -24.31 -42.94
C LYS A 740 -53.23 -24.82 -43.82
N GLY A 741 -53.30 -26.12 -44.07
CA GLY A 741 -54.29 -26.78 -44.94
C GLY A 741 -55.73 -26.63 -44.47
N ASP A 742 -56.33 -25.47 -44.71
CA ASP A 742 -57.76 -25.22 -44.73
C ASP A 742 -58.08 -24.19 -45.84
N GLU A 743 -58.74 -24.66 -46.91
CA GLU A 743 -59.12 -23.85 -48.07
C GLU A 743 -59.97 -22.62 -47.72
N GLN A 744 -60.60 -22.59 -46.54
CA GLN A 744 -61.42 -21.46 -46.09
C GLN A 744 -60.65 -20.36 -45.35
N GLN A 745 -59.40 -20.57 -44.92
CA GLN A 745 -58.58 -19.54 -44.24
C GLN A 745 -57.56 -18.85 -45.16
N HIS A 746 -57.44 -19.28 -46.43
CA HIS A 746 -56.63 -18.61 -47.46
C HIS A 746 -57.10 -17.18 -47.81
N ARG A 747 -58.31 -16.77 -47.38
CA ARG A 747 -58.86 -15.42 -47.63
C ARG A 747 -58.41 -14.34 -46.63
N ALA A 748 -57.69 -14.70 -45.57
CA ALA A 748 -57.29 -13.75 -44.51
C ALA A 748 -55.88 -13.15 -44.70
N LEU A 749 -55.15 -13.52 -45.75
CA LEU A 749 -53.91 -12.86 -46.12
C LEU A 749 -54.19 -11.84 -47.21
N ASP A 750 -54.02 -10.56 -46.90
CA ASP A 750 -54.08 -9.49 -47.88
C ASP A 750 -53.21 -9.85 -49.10
N LEU A 751 -53.75 -9.66 -50.31
CA LEU A 751 -53.10 -10.00 -51.58
C LEU A 751 -51.70 -9.37 -51.66
N SER A 752 -51.52 -8.20 -51.02
CA SER A 752 -50.25 -7.48 -50.88
C SER A 752 -49.19 -8.26 -50.08
N THR A 753 -49.60 -9.01 -49.04
CA THR A 753 -48.71 -9.78 -48.16
C THR A 753 -48.26 -11.06 -48.85
N MET A 754 -49.18 -11.73 -49.57
CA MET A 754 -48.82 -12.85 -50.44
C MET A 754 -47.92 -12.41 -51.59
N GLN A 755 -48.21 -11.28 -52.24
CA GLN A 755 -47.35 -10.73 -53.30
C GLN A 755 -45.94 -10.41 -52.79
N ARG A 756 -45.78 -9.80 -51.61
CA ARG A 756 -44.47 -9.54 -50.99
C ARG A 756 -43.69 -10.82 -50.66
N LEU A 757 -44.40 -11.83 -50.15
CA LEU A 757 -43.84 -13.16 -49.88
C LEU A 757 -43.33 -13.84 -51.16
N PHE A 758 -44.08 -13.76 -52.26
CA PHE A 758 -43.71 -14.35 -53.56
C PHE A 758 -42.67 -13.53 -54.35
N GLN A 759 -42.63 -12.20 -54.18
CA GLN A 759 -41.59 -11.33 -54.78
C GLN A 759 -40.19 -11.62 -54.21
N ASN A 760 -40.06 -11.77 -52.89
CA ASN A 760 -38.77 -12.08 -52.27
C ASN A 760 -38.27 -13.50 -52.59
N LEU A 761 -39.18 -14.44 -52.92
CA LEU A 761 -38.85 -15.79 -53.36
C LEU A 761 -38.27 -15.85 -54.78
N THR A 762 -38.57 -14.85 -55.62
CA THR A 762 -38.17 -14.81 -57.04
C THR A 762 -36.90 -14.00 -57.30
N GLU A 763 -36.47 -13.13 -56.37
CA GLU A 763 -35.21 -12.37 -56.47
C GLU A 763 -33.96 -13.11 -55.94
N SER A 764 -34.11 -14.34 -55.41
CA SER A 764 -33.04 -15.13 -54.76
C SER A 764 -32.71 -16.46 -55.46
N ILE A 765 -33.02 -16.61 -56.76
CA ILE A 765 -32.54 -17.75 -57.58
C ILE A 765 -31.20 -17.42 -58.22
#